data_AF-A0A0V1H582-F1
#
_entry.id   AF-A0A0V1H582-F1
#
_cell.length_a   1.000
_cell.length_b   1.000
_cell.length_c   1.000
_cell.angle_alpha   90.00
_cell.angle_beta   90.00
_cell.angle_gamma   90.00
#
_symmetry.space_group_name_H-M   'P 1'
#
loop_
_entity.id
_entity.type
_entity.pdbx_description
1 polymer ?
#
loop_
_entity_poly.entity_id
_entity_poly.type
_entity_poly.pdbx_seq_one_letter_code
_entity_poly.pdbx_strand_id
1 'polypeptide(L)'
;LNFRFVGWMSLMQVESSILKGRYWPFEIANNIFDGVFEVAKVVGNIILRKTWITDISSEYSRGLYEICHDSGILILLSHCKKMERSICVRWERQKMLCIFSSSNHSVAYEMYHKLMNISSLIRAIHRDAVLGELMTLVKEQPQWEDIHYAVSLGLDSYFEQELTNNDRVINLKSRPEGWTPLHLAVKAGNLKLLEKLIHLGADIKAVDTSARNVFHLARKTNIIKILANYLNPADLKVLINQSDVNFMTPLHYAVREGTDATIQALIQIGAKHSSSTPPFHLAIKMKNLSQIKCFLENDPSVLEEKDTLTGNTALHTTYDLKILRLLLNYVKNEATVNTLNNKNETPLLVQMQQSDALSNIVALIAHGADVNASRYADHFTALHLAVTKQQLAYVKALFVFGADSSKVTKSGKTALQIALELEKRNQSDISREIVSCIETYEKRYRLQNFEFLQSSSESMQFDDWCKFSRMLNVKKVIQQFTDDSVMTENLISFDGGGIRGLITIQMLMLIEQAVGSDWFKNFQWVAGSSTGCIIAVGLCLGYSLDRMQRLYFQLKDTVFCGTKPYSEEGLENFLKQEFGTKEIASVMPRKLIVTATNALTRPAKLKLFRSYPFPHSLQTADEDMQNDNPPLPIWKVIRSSCAAPFYFSPLDGIYIDGGLMSNNPSLELMTEINRMNTVMNFKKRKNSNIGCFLSLGTGRTRTTEAYAPDFKSSWSIFHKIFHFKEFVTMLYTQCCQTDGCVVDRCRAWCESLGAAYFRLTPEINDLCLDETDDSRLIDACWETIQYFKENQEEIVTVCSFLKEINTLNKNHVLRLEMSTFITELQCSRSRGVSPGCMTIKEPVHHNSSPSFKAAKLSYEVELTTGMRNAIACLLGVGATKWLGTTELYLAYFF
;
A
#
# COMPACT_ATOMS: atom_id res chain seq x y z
N LEU A 1 -37.61 38.06 -4.81
CA LEU A 1 -37.08 39.42 -4.61
C LEU A 1 -35.56 39.31 -4.44
N ASN A 2 -34.80 40.14 -5.15
CA ASN A 2 -33.31 40.13 -5.19
C ASN A 2 -32.73 40.70 -3.87
N PHE A 3 -31.46 40.50 -3.47
CA PHE A 3 -30.18 40.90 -4.09
C PHE A 3 -29.01 40.06 -3.49
N ARG A 4 -28.06 39.50 -4.27
CA ARG A 4 -26.67 40.00 -4.60
C ARG A 4 -25.65 39.95 -3.40
N PHE A 5 -24.34 39.64 -3.54
CA PHE A 5 -23.46 39.37 -4.71
C PHE A 5 -22.06 38.76 -4.36
N VAL A 6 -21.30 38.33 -5.40
CA VAL A 6 -19.83 38.07 -5.52
C VAL A 6 -19.22 36.70 -5.14
N GLY A 7 -18.47 36.10 -6.11
CA GLY A 7 -17.36 35.14 -5.88
C GLY A 7 -17.37 33.81 -6.68
N TRP A 8 -17.35 33.81 -8.04
CA TRP A 8 -16.18 33.47 -8.91
C TRP A 8 -15.57 32.04 -8.71
N MET A 9 -15.30 31.19 -9.72
CA MET A 9 -15.28 31.34 -11.20
C MET A 9 -15.25 29.96 -11.96
N SER A 10 -15.36 29.99 -13.30
CA SER A 10 -15.18 28.92 -14.34
C SER A 10 -16.45 28.16 -14.80
N LEU A 11 -17.23 28.64 -15.79
CA LEU A 11 -17.02 28.88 -17.25
C LEU A 11 -17.17 27.65 -18.16
N MET A 12 -18.42 27.45 -18.59
CA MET A 12 -18.81 26.83 -19.86
C MET A 12 -19.74 27.84 -20.57
N GLN A 13 -19.81 27.80 -21.92
CA GLN A 13 -20.49 28.80 -22.80
C GLN A 13 -19.88 30.22 -22.78
N VAL A 14 -19.99 31.09 -23.80
CA VAL A 14 -20.21 31.10 -25.28
C VAL A 14 -20.54 32.57 -25.61
N GLU A 15 -20.39 32.97 -26.88
CA GLU A 15 -20.85 34.24 -27.48
C GLU A 15 -20.15 35.55 -27.08
N SER A 16 -19.65 36.23 -28.12
CA SER A 16 -20.40 37.40 -28.56
C SER A 16 -21.14 37.07 -29.87
N SER A 17 -22.48 37.18 -29.84
CA SER A 17 -23.29 38.10 -30.68
C SER A 17 -23.14 38.06 -32.23
N ILE A 18 -24.19 38.17 -33.07
CA ILE A 18 -25.51 38.77 -32.83
C ILE A 18 -26.53 38.42 -33.96
N LEU A 19 -27.84 38.41 -33.64
CA LEU A 19 -29.05 38.57 -34.51
C LEU A 19 -29.22 37.64 -35.75
N LYS A 20 -30.18 36.68 -35.71
CA LYS A 20 -31.63 36.82 -36.07
C LYS A 20 -31.93 37.02 -37.57
N GLY A 21 -32.70 36.09 -38.15
CA GLY A 21 -33.48 36.33 -39.39
C GLY A 21 -34.08 35.04 -39.95
N ARG A 22 -35.41 34.95 -40.08
CA ARG A 22 -36.13 33.82 -40.72
C ARG A 22 -36.54 34.18 -42.16
N TYR A 23 -36.87 33.12 -42.90
CA TYR A 23 -37.74 33.05 -44.09
C TYR A 23 -37.12 33.19 -45.50
N TRP A 24 -37.51 32.18 -46.29
CA TRP A 24 -37.53 31.92 -47.75
C TRP A 24 -38.16 33.02 -48.63
N PRO A 25 -38.28 32.89 -50.00
CA PRO A 25 -37.94 31.76 -50.92
C PRO A 25 -37.23 32.21 -52.26
N PHE A 26 -37.25 31.35 -53.31
CA PHE A 26 -36.95 31.62 -54.75
C PHE A 26 -35.47 31.92 -55.11
N GLU A 27 -34.94 31.66 -56.33
CA GLU A 27 -35.20 30.69 -57.41
C GLU A 27 -33.99 30.71 -58.40
N ILE A 28 -33.88 29.70 -59.28
CA ILE A 28 -33.34 29.79 -60.67
C ILE A 28 -31.91 30.37 -60.93
N ALA A 29 -31.01 29.42 -61.23
CA ALA A 29 -30.08 29.36 -62.38
C ALA A 29 -28.84 30.28 -62.55
N ASN A 30 -27.95 29.73 -63.41
CA ASN A 30 -26.72 30.23 -64.03
C ASN A 30 -25.47 30.29 -63.13
N ASN A 31 -24.42 29.50 -63.37
CA ASN A 31 -23.52 29.34 -64.55
C ASN A 31 -22.45 30.43 -64.70
N ILE A 32 -21.25 29.94 -65.04
CA ILE A 32 -20.05 30.61 -65.58
C ILE A 32 -19.08 31.18 -64.52
N PHE A 33 -17.83 30.64 -64.59
CA PHE A 33 -16.49 31.25 -64.43
C PHE A 33 -16.38 32.62 -63.70
N ASP A 34 -15.35 32.92 -62.89
CA ASP A 34 -13.92 32.73 -63.18
C ASP A 34 -13.02 33.06 -61.96
N GLY A 35 -11.74 32.63 -61.99
CA GLY A 35 -10.65 33.15 -61.15
C GLY A 35 -10.70 32.88 -59.62
N VAL A 36 -9.63 33.09 -58.83
CA VAL A 36 -8.25 33.51 -59.12
C VAL A 36 -7.29 32.77 -58.17
N PHE A 37 -6.06 32.56 -58.65
CA PHE A 37 -4.77 32.43 -57.95
C PHE A 37 -4.64 33.28 -56.63
N GLU A 38 -3.70 33.08 -55.68
CA GLU A 38 -2.30 32.63 -55.77
C GLU A 38 -1.75 32.11 -54.41
N VAL A 39 -0.76 31.18 -54.47
CA VAL A 39 0.51 31.12 -53.68
C VAL A 39 0.45 31.31 -52.14
N ALA A 40 0.89 30.37 -51.27
CA ALA A 40 1.82 29.23 -51.39
C ALA A 40 1.51 28.15 -50.29
N LYS A 41 2.31 27.11 -49.94
CA LYS A 41 3.66 26.63 -50.33
C LYS A 41 3.78 25.12 -49.98
N VAL A 42 4.63 24.37 -50.71
CA VAL A 42 5.44 23.16 -50.33
C VAL A 42 4.90 22.29 -49.16
N VAL A 43 4.50 21.02 -49.34
CA VAL A 43 5.19 19.88 -50.00
C VAL A 43 4.27 19.15 -51.01
N GLY A 44 4.85 18.58 -52.08
CA GLY A 44 4.11 18.16 -53.28
C GLY A 44 3.31 16.85 -53.17
N ASN A 45 2.01 16.93 -53.49
CA ASN A 45 1.15 15.79 -53.81
C ASN A 45 1.24 15.47 -55.31
N ILE A 46 1.60 14.23 -55.67
CA ILE A 46 1.38 13.69 -57.03
C ILE A 46 0.07 12.91 -57.02
N ILE A 47 -0.90 13.37 -57.81
CA ILE A 47 -2.22 12.77 -57.93
C ILE A 47 -2.13 11.47 -58.74
N LEU A 48 -2.38 10.32 -58.11
CA LEU A 48 -2.52 9.04 -58.80
C LEU A 48 -3.85 8.99 -59.59
N ARG A 49 -3.85 9.50 -60.83
CA ARG A 49 -4.98 9.30 -61.76
C ARG A 49 -4.96 7.88 -62.33
N LYS A 50 -5.89 7.03 -61.87
CA LYS A 50 -6.22 5.74 -62.51
C LYS A 50 -6.94 5.97 -63.85
N THR A 51 -6.20 6.21 -64.92
CA THR A 51 -6.73 6.22 -66.30
C THR A 51 -6.28 4.98 -67.05
N TRP A 52 -7.25 4.16 -67.46
CA TRP A 52 -7.02 3.03 -68.37
C TRP A 52 -6.83 3.57 -69.79
N ILE A 53 -5.71 3.24 -70.43
CA ILE A 53 -5.51 3.51 -71.86
C ILE A 53 -5.99 2.28 -72.62
N THR A 54 -7.18 2.36 -73.23
CA THR A 54 -7.81 1.24 -73.95
C THR A 54 -7.46 1.17 -75.43
N ASP A 55 -6.97 2.26 -76.03
CA ASP A 55 -6.47 2.29 -77.40
C ASP A 55 -5.18 3.13 -77.49
N ILE A 56 -4.15 2.58 -78.12
CA ILE A 56 -2.96 3.34 -78.52
C ILE A 56 -3.25 3.98 -79.88
N SER A 57 -3.83 5.18 -79.86
CA SER A 57 -3.97 5.98 -81.07
C SER A 57 -2.59 6.34 -81.64
N SER A 58 -2.53 6.53 -82.97
CA SER A 58 -1.30 6.71 -83.75
C SER A 58 -0.50 8.00 -83.46
N GLU A 59 -0.92 8.80 -82.48
CA GLU A 59 -0.16 9.96 -81.99
C GLU A 59 0.78 9.61 -80.82
N TYR A 60 0.49 8.56 -80.04
CA TYR A 60 1.38 8.13 -78.94
C TYR A 60 2.71 7.55 -79.44
N SER A 61 2.72 6.93 -80.62
CA SER A 61 3.87 6.20 -81.18
C SER A 61 5.06 7.08 -81.59
N ARG A 62 4.91 8.42 -81.63
CA ARG A 62 6.00 9.34 -82.05
C ARG A 62 6.85 9.91 -80.92
N GLY A 63 6.57 9.54 -79.66
CA GLY A 63 7.30 10.05 -78.48
C GLY A 63 7.53 9.02 -77.37
N LEU A 64 7.24 7.75 -77.63
CA LEU A 64 7.53 6.64 -76.71
C LEU A 64 8.86 6.00 -77.13
N TYR A 65 9.85 5.98 -76.24
CA TYR A 65 10.98 5.10 -76.41
C TYR A 65 10.67 3.76 -75.75
N GLU A 66 10.67 2.70 -76.56
CA GLU A 66 10.53 1.31 -76.12
C GLU A 66 11.93 0.78 -75.78
N ILE A 67 12.23 0.55 -74.50
CA ILE A 67 13.59 0.19 -74.03
C ILE A 67 13.61 -0.94 -72.97
N CYS A 68 12.71 -1.92 -73.07
CA CYS A 68 12.93 -3.31 -72.64
C CYS A 68 11.70 -4.16 -73.01
N HIS A 69 11.91 -5.43 -73.37
CA HIS A 69 10.84 -6.39 -73.66
C HIS A 69 11.13 -7.77 -73.04
N ASP A 70 11.53 -7.79 -71.76
CA ASP A 70 11.76 -9.05 -71.03
C ASP A 70 10.47 -9.56 -70.38
N SER A 71 9.94 -10.66 -70.94
CA SER A 71 8.95 -11.54 -70.29
C SER A 71 7.65 -10.87 -69.81
N GLY A 72 6.88 -10.30 -70.75
CA GLY A 72 5.45 -10.01 -70.57
C GLY A 72 5.08 -8.64 -69.98
N ILE A 73 6.06 -7.89 -69.49
CA ILE A 73 5.88 -6.52 -68.96
C ILE A 73 6.48 -5.51 -69.93
N LEU A 74 5.67 -4.53 -70.36
CA LEU A 74 6.14 -3.39 -71.15
C LEU A 74 6.13 -2.13 -70.27
N ILE A 75 7.31 -1.64 -69.87
CA ILE A 75 7.47 -0.37 -69.14
C ILE A 75 7.79 0.73 -70.15
N LEU A 76 6.83 1.63 -70.39
CA LEU A 76 6.95 2.72 -71.34
C LEU A 76 7.14 4.06 -70.64
N LEU A 77 8.16 4.82 -71.04
CA LEU A 77 8.36 6.22 -70.65
C LEU A 77 7.92 7.15 -71.79
N SER A 78 6.84 7.91 -71.58
CA SER A 78 6.37 8.87 -72.59
C SER A 78 7.18 10.17 -72.57
N HIS A 79 7.64 10.63 -73.75
CA HIS A 79 8.34 11.90 -73.90
C HIS A 79 7.60 12.83 -74.87
N CYS A 80 6.60 13.55 -74.33
CA CYS A 80 5.94 14.64 -75.05
C CYS A 80 6.35 16.00 -74.45
N LYS A 81 6.78 16.97 -75.28
CA LYS A 81 7.22 18.31 -74.82
C LYS A 81 6.11 19.18 -74.20
N LYS A 82 4.84 18.74 -74.23
CA LYS A 82 3.66 19.47 -73.74
C LYS A 82 2.81 18.71 -72.71
N MET A 83 3.21 17.52 -72.25
CA MET A 83 2.46 16.74 -71.25
C MET A 83 3.39 16.18 -70.16
N GLU A 84 2.80 15.78 -69.02
CA GLU A 84 3.50 15.01 -67.99
C GLU A 84 4.09 13.72 -68.59
N ARG A 85 5.33 13.39 -68.21
CA ARG A 85 5.92 12.11 -68.59
C ARG A 85 5.30 11.03 -67.72
N SER A 86 4.66 10.06 -68.37
CA SER A 86 4.03 8.90 -67.74
C SER A 86 4.89 7.66 -67.91
N ILE A 87 4.99 6.89 -66.82
CA ILE A 87 5.47 5.52 -66.83
C ILE A 87 4.24 4.61 -66.84
N CYS A 88 4.03 3.92 -67.95
CA CYS A 88 2.93 2.98 -68.12
C CYS A 88 3.46 1.55 -68.11
N VAL A 89 2.74 0.65 -67.44
CA VAL A 89 3.04 -0.79 -67.43
C VAL A 89 1.92 -1.52 -68.15
N ARG A 90 2.28 -2.32 -69.16
CA ARG A 90 1.35 -3.26 -69.81
C ARG A 90 1.26 -4.53 -68.96
N TRP A 91 0.03 -4.88 -68.57
CA TRP A 91 -0.29 -6.08 -67.82
C TRP A 91 -0.95 -7.13 -68.72
N GLU A 92 -0.84 -8.43 -68.38
CA GLU A 92 -1.16 -9.66 -69.16
C GLU A 92 -2.53 -9.75 -69.90
N ARG A 93 -3.39 -8.74 -69.84
CA ARG A 93 -4.72 -8.71 -70.48
C ARG A 93 -4.92 -7.50 -71.40
N GLN A 94 -3.91 -7.14 -72.20
CA GLN A 94 -3.94 -6.00 -73.15
C GLN A 94 -4.18 -4.61 -72.50
N LYS A 95 -4.14 -4.48 -71.17
CA LYS A 95 -4.38 -3.21 -70.47
C LYS A 95 -3.07 -2.52 -70.12
N MET A 96 -2.94 -1.24 -70.47
CA MET A 96 -1.91 -0.35 -69.91
C MET A 96 -2.45 0.39 -68.68
N LEU A 97 -1.71 0.29 -67.59
CA LEU A 97 -1.91 1.09 -66.39
C LEU A 97 -0.85 2.19 -66.34
N CYS A 98 -1.26 3.46 -66.22
CA CYS A 98 -0.34 4.54 -65.86
C CYS A 98 -0.02 4.42 -64.37
N ILE A 99 1.26 4.25 -64.06
CA ILE A 99 1.74 3.87 -62.72
C ILE A 99 2.42 5.05 -62.01
N PHE A 100 3.04 5.94 -62.77
CA PHE A 100 3.67 7.16 -62.29
C PHE A 100 3.58 8.25 -63.36
N SER A 101 3.24 9.49 -62.99
CA SER A 101 3.43 10.65 -63.87
C SER A 101 4.24 11.74 -63.17
N SER A 102 5.06 12.44 -63.94
CA SER A 102 5.79 13.63 -63.47
C SER A 102 6.11 14.58 -64.61
N SER A 103 6.03 15.88 -64.34
CA SER A 103 6.54 16.93 -65.24
C SER A 103 8.07 16.97 -65.28
N ASN A 104 8.76 16.51 -64.23
CA ASN A 104 10.22 16.55 -64.13
C ASN A 104 10.86 15.34 -64.84
N HIS A 105 11.78 15.61 -65.77
CA HIS A 105 12.45 14.57 -66.54
C HIS A 105 13.29 13.62 -65.68
N SER A 106 14.14 14.17 -64.80
CA SER A 106 15.11 13.41 -64.03
C SER A 106 14.42 12.47 -63.05
N VAL A 107 13.33 12.93 -62.42
CA VAL A 107 12.53 12.12 -61.49
C VAL A 107 11.81 10.98 -62.21
N ALA A 108 11.22 11.25 -63.38
CA ALA A 108 10.59 10.20 -64.19
C ALA A 108 11.61 9.18 -64.71
N TYR A 109 12.82 9.62 -65.07
CA TYR A 109 13.89 8.75 -65.55
C TYR A 109 14.51 7.89 -64.43
N GLU A 110 14.73 8.47 -63.24
CA GLU A 110 15.20 7.73 -62.06
C GLU A 110 14.16 6.70 -61.58
N MET A 111 12.88 7.07 -61.56
CA MET A 111 11.78 6.16 -61.24
C MET A 111 11.68 5.03 -62.29
N TYR A 112 11.85 5.33 -63.57
CA TYR A 112 11.87 4.33 -64.64
C TYR A 112 12.98 3.29 -64.44
N HIS A 113 14.22 3.72 -64.17
CA HIS A 113 15.34 2.80 -63.89
C HIS A 113 15.11 1.94 -62.64
N LYS A 114 14.51 2.50 -61.58
CA LYS A 114 14.13 1.71 -60.39
C LYS A 114 13.08 0.64 -60.71
N LEU A 115 12.05 0.99 -61.49
CA LEU A 115 11.01 0.06 -61.92
C LEU A 115 11.53 -1.03 -62.87
N MET A 116 12.56 -0.73 -63.66
CA MET A 116 13.28 -1.72 -64.46
C MET A 116 14.04 -2.72 -63.58
N ASN A 117 14.72 -2.26 -62.53
CA ASN A 117 15.44 -3.13 -61.59
C ASN A 117 14.46 -4.10 -60.88
N ILE A 118 13.33 -3.59 -60.36
CA ILE A 118 12.32 -4.42 -59.68
C ILE A 118 11.34 -5.13 -60.64
N SER A 119 11.68 -5.25 -61.92
CA SER A 119 10.77 -5.81 -62.93
C SER A 119 10.39 -7.28 -62.65
N SER A 120 11.27 -8.05 -61.98
CA SER A 120 10.98 -9.41 -61.54
C SER A 120 9.80 -9.46 -60.56
N LEU A 121 9.82 -8.56 -59.57
CA LEU A 121 8.76 -8.41 -58.57
C LEU A 121 7.43 -7.97 -59.20
N ILE A 122 7.48 -7.09 -60.20
CA ILE A 122 6.27 -6.63 -60.88
C ILE A 122 5.57 -7.80 -61.60
N ARG A 123 6.30 -8.84 -62.07
CA ARG A 123 5.68 -10.06 -62.63
C ARG A 123 4.95 -10.91 -61.57
N ALA A 124 5.46 -10.93 -60.33
CA ALA A 124 4.95 -11.77 -59.25
C ALA A 124 3.69 -11.20 -58.56
N ILE A 125 3.39 -9.92 -58.77
CA ILE A 125 2.10 -9.30 -58.41
C ILE A 125 1.02 -9.86 -59.36
N HIS A 126 -0.24 -9.94 -58.92
CA HIS A 126 -1.39 -10.26 -59.81
C HIS A 126 -2.64 -9.39 -59.54
N ARG A 127 -2.49 -8.29 -58.79
CA ARG A 127 -3.60 -7.44 -58.33
C ARG A 127 -3.24 -5.95 -58.38
N ASP A 128 -4.07 -5.15 -59.05
CA ASP A 128 -3.89 -3.70 -59.22
C ASP A 128 -3.72 -2.93 -57.90
N ALA A 129 -4.29 -3.41 -56.80
CA ALA A 129 -4.18 -2.79 -55.48
C ALA A 129 -2.73 -2.86 -54.93
N VAL A 130 -2.13 -4.06 -54.98
CA VAL A 130 -0.77 -4.33 -54.51
C VAL A 130 0.26 -3.59 -55.36
N LEU A 131 -0.03 -3.40 -56.66
CA LEU A 131 0.80 -2.59 -57.54
C LEU A 131 0.79 -1.10 -57.14
N GLY A 132 -0.34 -0.57 -56.66
CA GLY A 132 -0.42 0.78 -56.09
C GLY A 132 0.33 0.92 -54.75
N GLU A 133 0.31 -0.11 -53.92
CA GLU A 133 1.07 -0.17 -52.67
C GLU A 133 2.58 -0.24 -52.94
N LEU A 134 3.02 -1.07 -53.89
CA LEU A 134 4.42 -1.11 -54.37
C LEU A 134 4.90 0.28 -54.78
N MET A 135 4.12 1.02 -55.56
CA MET A 135 4.47 2.37 -56.00
C MET A 135 4.53 3.41 -54.89
N THR A 136 3.89 3.13 -53.75
CA THR A 136 4.00 3.97 -52.56
C THR A 136 5.31 3.64 -51.85
N LEU A 137 5.60 2.35 -51.64
CA LEU A 137 6.86 1.88 -51.04
C LEU A 137 8.10 2.28 -51.84
N VAL A 138 8.10 2.20 -53.18
CA VAL A 138 9.23 2.60 -54.04
C VAL A 138 9.52 4.10 -53.96
N LYS A 139 8.52 4.93 -53.62
CA LYS A 139 8.70 6.37 -53.36
C LYS A 139 9.23 6.63 -51.94
N GLU A 140 8.71 5.92 -50.95
CA GLU A 140 9.10 6.06 -49.55
C GLU A 140 10.51 5.50 -49.27
N GLN A 141 10.86 4.39 -49.93
CA GLN A 141 12.04 3.59 -49.66
C GLN A 141 12.83 3.26 -50.95
N PRO A 142 13.31 4.28 -51.68
CA PRO A 142 13.86 4.14 -53.04
C PRO A 142 15.19 3.37 -53.16
N GLN A 143 15.74 2.87 -52.05
CA GLN A 143 17.03 2.16 -51.94
C GLN A 143 16.84 0.69 -51.49
N TRP A 144 15.60 0.21 -51.50
CA TRP A 144 15.27 -1.19 -51.27
C TRP A 144 15.37 -2.00 -52.57
N GLU A 145 15.83 -3.25 -52.46
CA GLU A 145 15.85 -4.26 -53.53
C GLU A 145 14.55 -5.08 -53.57
N ASP A 146 14.25 -5.74 -54.68
CA ASP A 146 13.06 -6.58 -54.96
C ASP A 146 12.53 -7.36 -53.74
N ILE A 147 13.40 -8.12 -53.06
CA ILE A 147 13.02 -8.98 -51.93
C ILE A 147 12.46 -8.20 -50.73
N HIS A 148 12.92 -6.96 -50.49
CA HIS A 148 12.44 -6.15 -49.37
C HIS A 148 11.00 -5.67 -49.62
N TYR A 149 10.71 -5.25 -50.85
CA TYR A 149 9.35 -4.94 -51.28
C TYR A 149 8.46 -6.19 -51.29
N ALA A 150 8.98 -7.34 -51.77
CA ALA A 150 8.27 -8.61 -51.78
C ALA A 150 7.80 -9.03 -50.37
N VAL A 151 8.68 -8.90 -49.37
CA VAL A 151 8.31 -9.14 -47.97
C VAL A 151 7.31 -8.12 -47.46
N SER A 152 7.55 -6.82 -47.71
CA SER A 152 6.69 -5.75 -47.22
C SER A 152 5.26 -5.81 -47.78
N LEU A 153 5.08 -6.38 -48.98
CA LEU A 153 3.79 -6.59 -49.64
C LEU A 153 3.19 -7.99 -49.39
N GLY A 154 3.92 -8.89 -48.72
CA GLY A 154 3.47 -10.27 -48.46
C GLY A 154 3.31 -11.12 -49.72
N LEU A 155 4.16 -10.94 -50.73
CA LEU A 155 4.08 -11.61 -52.02
C LEU A 155 4.69 -13.02 -51.99
N ASP A 156 3.90 -14.00 -51.50
CA ASP A 156 4.32 -15.40 -51.37
C ASP A 156 4.81 -16.03 -52.70
N SER A 157 4.25 -15.58 -53.84
CA SER A 157 4.58 -16.02 -55.22
C SER A 157 6.02 -15.71 -55.63
N TYR A 158 6.57 -14.58 -55.18
CA TYR A 158 7.94 -14.17 -55.47
C TYR A 158 8.95 -15.21 -54.96
N PHE A 159 8.71 -15.75 -53.77
CA PHE A 159 9.55 -16.77 -53.12
C PHE A 159 9.43 -18.17 -53.75
N GLU A 160 8.46 -18.39 -54.65
CA GLU A 160 8.27 -19.68 -55.34
C GLU A 160 8.92 -19.69 -56.73
N GLN A 161 9.13 -18.51 -57.33
CA GLN A 161 9.64 -18.38 -58.69
C GLN A 161 11.15 -18.09 -58.75
N GLU A 162 11.69 -17.26 -57.84
CA GLU A 162 13.05 -16.69 -57.97
C GLU A 162 14.09 -17.25 -56.98
N LEU A 163 13.68 -17.95 -55.91
CA LEU A 163 14.54 -18.17 -54.72
C LEU A 163 15.11 -19.60 -54.50
N THR A 164 15.08 -20.49 -55.48
CA THR A 164 15.38 -21.93 -55.28
C THR A 164 16.83 -22.31 -54.92
N ASN A 165 17.80 -21.37 -54.84
CA ASN A 165 19.20 -21.70 -54.45
C ASN A 165 20.13 -20.48 -54.11
N ASN A 166 19.63 -19.37 -53.56
CA ASN A 166 20.45 -18.14 -53.43
C ASN A 166 20.50 -17.51 -52.01
N ASP A 167 21.25 -18.14 -51.11
CA ASP A 167 21.51 -17.72 -49.72
C ASP A 167 22.01 -16.27 -49.55
N ARG A 168 22.56 -15.67 -50.62
CA ARG A 168 22.98 -14.26 -50.62
C ARG A 168 21.79 -13.30 -50.66
N VAL A 169 20.70 -13.67 -51.33
CA VAL A 169 19.53 -12.79 -51.55
C VAL A 169 18.64 -12.76 -50.31
N ILE A 170 18.39 -13.91 -49.69
CA ILE A 170 17.55 -14.04 -48.48
C ILE A 170 18.08 -13.22 -47.28
N ASN A 171 19.39 -12.93 -47.26
CA ASN A 171 20.12 -12.21 -46.21
C ASN A 171 20.61 -10.82 -46.62
N LEU A 172 20.15 -10.27 -47.75
CA LEU A 172 20.43 -8.87 -48.12
C LEU A 172 19.96 -7.90 -47.03
N LYS A 173 20.65 -6.78 -46.90
CA LYS A 173 20.30 -5.70 -45.97
C LYS A 173 19.80 -4.48 -46.73
N SER A 174 18.65 -3.96 -46.34
CA SER A 174 18.10 -2.71 -46.88
C SER A 174 19.04 -1.52 -46.63
N ARG A 175 18.88 -0.45 -47.40
CA ARG A 175 19.51 0.85 -47.11
C ARG A 175 18.40 1.89 -46.94
N PRO A 176 18.51 2.82 -45.97
CA PRO A 176 19.61 2.98 -45.00
C PRO A 176 19.50 2.11 -43.72
N GLU A 177 18.38 1.43 -43.45
CA GLU A 177 18.11 0.83 -42.14
C GLU A 177 18.88 -0.48 -41.85
N GLY A 178 19.38 -1.16 -42.88
CA GLY A 178 20.07 -2.44 -42.71
C GLY A 178 19.17 -3.62 -42.41
N TRP A 179 17.85 -3.50 -42.61
CA TRP A 179 16.89 -4.58 -42.34
C TRP A 179 17.04 -5.71 -43.34
N THR A 180 17.13 -6.94 -42.85
CA THR A 180 17.00 -8.13 -43.70
C THR A 180 15.53 -8.40 -44.04
N PRO A 181 15.23 -9.18 -45.10
CA PRO A 181 13.91 -9.75 -45.35
C PRO A 181 13.24 -10.32 -44.09
N LEU A 182 14.01 -10.98 -43.22
CA LEU A 182 13.50 -11.52 -41.95
C LEU A 182 13.05 -10.42 -40.96
N HIS A 183 13.80 -9.32 -40.83
CA HIS A 183 13.41 -8.17 -40.00
C HIS A 183 12.11 -7.53 -40.48
N LEU A 184 11.94 -7.41 -41.81
CA LEU A 184 10.70 -6.90 -42.42
C LEU A 184 9.52 -7.84 -42.15
N ALA A 185 9.69 -9.16 -42.28
CA ALA A 185 8.63 -10.14 -42.04
C ALA A 185 8.18 -10.16 -40.58
N VAL A 186 9.13 -10.05 -39.64
CA VAL A 186 8.86 -9.89 -38.20
C VAL A 186 8.08 -8.61 -37.92
N LYS A 187 8.49 -7.47 -38.49
CA LYS A 187 7.84 -6.17 -38.30
C LYS A 187 6.42 -6.14 -38.88
N ALA A 188 6.20 -6.70 -40.07
CA ALA A 188 4.88 -6.88 -40.68
C ALA A 188 4.03 -7.89 -39.88
N GLY A 189 4.68 -8.85 -39.22
CA GLY A 189 4.06 -9.87 -38.41
C GLY A 189 3.24 -10.88 -39.21
N ASN A 190 3.71 -11.22 -40.40
CA ASN A 190 3.20 -12.30 -41.24
C ASN A 190 3.87 -13.63 -40.85
N LEU A 191 3.15 -14.48 -40.12
CA LEU A 191 3.69 -15.73 -39.55
C LEU A 191 4.11 -16.74 -40.63
N LYS A 192 3.33 -16.87 -41.71
CA LYS A 192 3.61 -17.82 -42.79
C LYS A 192 4.88 -17.46 -43.55
N LEU A 193 5.02 -16.18 -43.88
CA LEU A 193 6.21 -15.69 -44.56
C LEU A 193 7.45 -15.76 -43.66
N LEU A 194 7.30 -15.49 -42.35
CA LEU A 194 8.36 -15.67 -41.37
C LEU A 194 8.91 -17.10 -41.38
N GLU A 195 8.04 -18.11 -41.29
CA GLU A 195 8.43 -19.53 -41.34
C GLU A 195 9.06 -19.89 -42.70
N LYS A 196 8.47 -19.42 -43.82
CA LYS A 196 9.02 -19.63 -45.18
C LYS A 196 10.44 -19.06 -45.33
N LEU A 197 10.69 -17.85 -44.84
CA LEU A 197 12.03 -17.23 -44.88
C LEU A 197 13.06 -18.00 -44.03
N ILE A 198 12.66 -18.48 -42.85
CA ILE A 198 13.55 -19.30 -41.98
C ILE A 198 13.89 -20.63 -42.66
N HIS A 199 12.91 -21.31 -43.27
CA HIS A 199 13.16 -22.54 -44.05
C HIS A 199 14.04 -22.31 -45.29
N LEU A 200 14.03 -21.10 -45.86
CA LEU A 200 14.89 -20.67 -46.97
C LEU A 200 16.28 -20.15 -46.53
N GLY A 201 16.68 -20.37 -45.28
CA GLY A 201 18.04 -20.03 -44.81
C GLY A 201 18.24 -18.58 -44.38
N ALA A 202 17.18 -17.86 -44.00
CA ALA A 202 17.31 -16.53 -43.42
C ALA A 202 18.04 -16.56 -42.05
N ASP A 203 19.06 -15.73 -41.90
CA ASP A 203 19.86 -15.62 -40.67
C ASP A 203 19.09 -14.89 -39.56
N ILE A 204 18.65 -15.68 -38.57
CA ILE A 204 17.96 -15.20 -37.36
C ILE A 204 18.90 -14.35 -36.48
N LYS A 205 20.23 -14.52 -36.59
CA LYS A 205 21.24 -13.80 -35.80
C LYS A 205 21.62 -12.45 -36.41
N ALA A 206 21.15 -12.15 -37.62
CA ALA A 206 21.46 -10.90 -38.30
C ALA A 206 20.99 -9.68 -37.47
N VAL A 207 21.75 -8.60 -37.57
CA VAL A 207 21.42 -7.29 -36.95
C VAL A 207 21.37 -6.18 -37.98
N ASP A 208 20.54 -5.17 -37.72
CA ASP A 208 20.40 -3.96 -38.56
C ASP A 208 21.48 -2.90 -38.28
N THR A 209 21.40 -1.71 -38.90
CA THR A 209 22.40 -0.64 -38.67
C THR A 209 22.38 -0.05 -37.25
N SER A 210 21.31 -0.27 -36.50
CA SER A 210 21.17 0.12 -35.08
C SER A 210 21.57 -1.02 -34.12
N ALA A 211 22.18 -2.09 -34.63
CA ALA A 211 22.51 -3.32 -33.90
C ALA A 211 21.30 -4.07 -33.32
N ARG A 212 20.08 -3.80 -33.82
CA ARG A 212 18.87 -4.52 -33.43
C ARG A 212 18.79 -5.85 -34.16
N ASN A 213 18.48 -6.91 -33.44
CA ASN A 213 18.13 -8.23 -34.00
C ASN A 213 16.60 -8.38 -34.15
N VAL A 214 16.17 -9.52 -34.72
CA VAL A 214 14.75 -9.84 -34.95
C VAL A 214 13.86 -9.73 -33.70
N PHE A 215 14.34 -10.05 -32.49
CA PHE A 215 13.51 -9.97 -31.28
C PHE A 215 13.16 -8.53 -30.90
N HIS A 216 14.00 -7.54 -31.25
CA HIS A 216 13.71 -6.12 -31.01
C HIS A 216 12.49 -5.62 -31.80
N LEU A 217 12.16 -6.28 -32.93
CA LEU A 217 11.03 -5.91 -33.79
C LEU A 217 9.78 -6.79 -33.54
N ALA A 218 9.89 -7.82 -32.69
CA ALA A 218 8.87 -8.85 -32.52
C ALA A 218 7.70 -8.40 -31.61
N ARG A 219 6.74 -7.66 -32.16
CA ARG A 219 5.56 -7.14 -31.43
C ARG A 219 4.40 -8.13 -31.23
N LYS A 220 4.53 -9.42 -31.60
CA LYS A 220 3.50 -10.45 -31.40
C LYS A 220 4.09 -11.69 -30.72
N THR A 221 3.37 -12.23 -29.74
CA THR A 221 3.77 -13.44 -28.97
C THR A 221 4.08 -14.64 -29.85
N ASN A 222 3.28 -14.90 -30.89
CA ASN A 222 3.50 -16.01 -31.80
C ASN A 222 4.81 -15.88 -32.59
N ILE A 223 5.23 -14.67 -32.95
CA ILE A 223 6.52 -14.44 -33.63
C ILE A 223 7.67 -14.78 -32.69
N ILE A 224 7.60 -14.31 -31.44
CA ILE A 224 8.62 -14.57 -30.41
C ILE A 224 8.77 -16.08 -30.18
N LYS A 225 7.65 -16.81 -30.10
CA LYS A 225 7.64 -18.28 -29.96
C LYS A 225 8.22 -19.00 -31.19
N ILE A 226 7.86 -18.58 -32.40
CA ILE A 226 8.42 -19.15 -33.65
C ILE A 226 9.94 -18.94 -33.68
N LEU A 227 10.41 -17.70 -33.49
CA LEU A 227 11.84 -17.38 -33.48
C LEU A 227 12.62 -18.15 -32.41
N ALA A 228 12.03 -18.32 -31.21
CA ALA A 228 12.65 -19.09 -30.13
C ALA A 228 12.77 -20.59 -30.45
N ASN A 229 11.78 -21.18 -31.13
CA ASN A 229 11.80 -22.61 -31.49
C ASN A 229 12.87 -22.96 -32.54
N TYR A 230 13.28 -22.00 -33.38
CA TYR A 230 14.31 -22.20 -34.41
C TYR A 230 15.74 -21.88 -33.92
N LEU A 231 15.93 -21.56 -32.65
CA LEU A 231 17.24 -21.27 -32.04
C LEU A 231 17.61 -22.30 -30.98
N ASN A 232 18.90 -22.60 -30.85
CA ASN A 232 19.37 -23.35 -29.69
C ASN A 232 19.36 -22.45 -28.43
N PRO A 233 19.35 -23.03 -27.21
CA PRO A 233 19.25 -22.26 -25.98
C PRO A 233 20.39 -21.25 -25.73
N ALA A 234 21.59 -21.49 -26.29
CA ALA A 234 22.73 -20.59 -26.13
C ALA A 234 22.57 -19.33 -26.99
N ASP A 235 22.26 -19.50 -28.28
CA ASP A 235 22.00 -18.42 -29.22
C ASP A 235 20.77 -17.60 -28.80
N LEU A 236 19.69 -18.27 -28.39
CA LEU A 236 18.49 -17.62 -27.88
C LEU A 236 18.81 -16.70 -26.71
N LYS A 237 19.54 -17.21 -25.71
CA LYS A 237 19.92 -16.46 -24.50
C LYS A 237 20.79 -15.23 -24.82
N VAL A 238 21.60 -15.27 -25.87
CA VAL A 238 22.36 -14.09 -26.34
C VAL A 238 21.42 -13.10 -27.02
N LEU A 239 20.62 -13.53 -28.00
CA LEU A 239 19.79 -12.63 -28.82
C LEU A 239 18.70 -11.91 -28.02
N ILE A 240 18.01 -12.58 -27.09
CA ILE A 240 16.94 -11.95 -26.29
C ILE A 240 17.46 -10.92 -25.27
N ASN A 241 18.77 -10.94 -25.00
CA ASN A 241 19.45 -10.08 -24.02
C ASN A 241 20.43 -9.09 -24.67
N GLN A 242 20.62 -9.17 -25.99
CA GLN A 242 21.42 -8.22 -26.74
C GLN A 242 20.76 -6.84 -26.70
N SER A 243 21.56 -5.79 -26.56
CA SER A 243 21.12 -4.41 -26.62
C SER A 243 21.47 -3.74 -27.95
N ASP A 244 20.61 -2.83 -28.41
CA ASP A 244 20.88 -1.94 -29.53
C ASP A 244 21.95 -0.85 -29.18
N VAL A 245 22.23 0.04 -30.14
CA VAL A 245 23.14 1.19 -29.95
C VAL A 245 22.71 2.19 -28.86
N ASN A 246 21.46 2.13 -28.38
CA ASN A 246 20.90 2.94 -27.30
C ASN A 246 20.84 2.18 -25.96
N PHE A 247 21.48 1.00 -25.87
CA PHE A 247 21.43 0.07 -24.74
C PHE A 247 20.04 -0.55 -24.47
N MET A 248 19.14 -0.53 -25.45
CA MET A 248 17.77 -1.06 -25.37
C MET A 248 17.73 -2.51 -25.84
N THR A 249 17.30 -3.42 -24.98
CA THR A 249 17.05 -4.85 -25.29
C THR A 249 15.63 -5.06 -25.86
N PRO A 250 15.31 -6.24 -26.45
CA PRO A 250 13.95 -6.58 -26.90
C PRO A 250 12.84 -6.32 -25.87
N LEU A 251 13.13 -6.57 -24.59
CA LEU A 251 12.18 -6.37 -23.50
C LEU A 251 11.79 -4.89 -23.32
N HIS A 252 12.67 -3.94 -23.64
CA HIS A 252 12.32 -2.51 -23.66
C HIS A 252 11.36 -2.15 -24.79
N TYR A 253 11.57 -2.73 -25.98
CA TYR A 253 10.67 -2.52 -27.11
C TYR A 253 9.28 -3.11 -26.85
N ALA A 254 9.20 -4.25 -26.17
CA ALA A 254 7.93 -4.80 -25.70
C ALA A 254 7.22 -3.89 -24.67
N VAL A 255 7.96 -3.22 -23.78
CA VAL A 255 7.39 -2.20 -22.88
C VAL A 255 6.89 -0.96 -23.65
N ARG A 256 7.68 -0.45 -24.59
CA ARG A 256 7.35 0.78 -25.34
C ARG A 256 6.23 0.62 -26.37
N GLU A 257 6.17 -0.51 -27.05
CA GLU A 257 5.37 -0.71 -28.27
C GLU A 257 4.62 -2.05 -28.33
N GLY A 258 4.83 -2.93 -27.34
CA GLY A 258 4.23 -4.25 -27.27
C GLY A 258 3.00 -4.32 -26.38
N THR A 259 2.60 -5.55 -26.06
CA THR A 259 1.50 -5.89 -25.14
C THR A 259 2.01 -6.64 -23.93
N ASP A 260 1.22 -6.69 -22.86
CA ASP A 260 1.54 -7.44 -21.63
C ASP A 260 1.90 -8.91 -21.95
N ALA A 261 1.19 -9.52 -22.91
CA ALA A 261 1.48 -10.86 -23.40
C ALA A 261 2.86 -10.99 -24.09
N THR A 262 3.35 -9.95 -24.79
CA THR A 262 4.71 -9.95 -25.37
C THR A 262 5.80 -9.81 -24.31
N ILE A 263 5.56 -9.02 -23.26
CA ILE A 263 6.44 -8.91 -22.10
C ILE A 263 6.53 -10.28 -21.41
N GLN A 264 5.38 -10.89 -21.10
CA GLN A 264 5.31 -12.22 -20.51
C GLN A 264 6.03 -13.27 -21.38
N ALA A 265 5.83 -13.28 -22.70
CA ALA A 265 6.49 -14.22 -23.60
C ALA A 265 8.02 -14.07 -23.61
N LEU A 266 8.55 -12.83 -23.53
CA LEU A 266 10.00 -12.58 -23.44
C LEU A 266 10.58 -13.01 -22.10
N ILE A 267 9.90 -12.72 -20.98
CA ILE A 267 10.31 -13.16 -19.64
C ILE A 267 10.35 -14.69 -19.58
N GLN A 268 9.31 -15.36 -20.09
CA GLN A 268 9.22 -16.84 -20.10
C GLN A 268 10.34 -17.54 -20.88
N ILE A 269 10.92 -16.90 -21.92
CA ILE A 269 12.07 -17.45 -22.66
C ILE A 269 13.44 -17.01 -22.10
N GLY A 270 13.46 -16.31 -20.95
CA GLY A 270 14.69 -15.94 -20.24
C GLY A 270 15.28 -14.58 -20.61
N ALA A 271 14.46 -13.62 -21.08
CA ALA A 271 14.89 -12.23 -21.19
C ALA A 271 15.14 -11.63 -19.80
N LYS A 272 16.32 -11.06 -19.60
CA LYS A 272 16.73 -10.43 -18.35
C LYS A 272 16.17 -9.03 -18.19
N HIS A 273 15.95 -8.66 -16.95
CA HIS A 273 15.61 -7.30 -16.54
C HIS A 273 16.86 -6.38 -16.52
N SER A 274 18.04 -6.92 -16.21
CA SER A 274 19.25 -6.14 -15.96
C SER A 274 19.85 -5.49 -17.21
N SER A 275 19.63 -4.19 -17.39
CA SER A 275 20.23 -3.33 -18.42
C SER A 275 20.56 -1.95 -17.84
N SER A 276 21.25 -1.09 -18.62
CA SER A 276 21.68 0.25 -18.19
C SER A 276 20.55 1.06 -17.54
N THR A 277 19.43 1.17 -18.23
CA THR A 277 18.11 1.46 -17.65
C THR A 277 17.32 0.16 -17.66
N PRO A 278 16.74 -0.35 -16.56
CA PRO A 278 15.97 -1.60 -16.63
C PRO A 278 14.58 -1.43 -17.29
N PRO A 279 14.04 -2.46 -18.00
CA PRO A 279 12.71 -2.39 -18.63
C PRO A 279 11.57 -2.16 -17.63
N PHE A 280 11.72 -2.66 -16.40
CA PHE A 280 10.73 -2.47 -15.34
C PHE A 280 10.64 -0.99 -14.91
N HIS A 281 11.79 -0.33 -14.75
CA HIS A 281 11.87 1.11 -14.49
C HIS A 281 11.28 1.94 -15.65
N LEU A 282 11.45 1.47 -16.89
CA LEU A 282 10.81 2.09 -18.06
C LEU A 282 9.28 1.96 -18.01
N ALA A 283 8.73 0.80 -17.63
CA ALA A 283 7.29 0.61 -17.48
C ALA A 283 6.68 1.54 -16.39
N ILE A 284 7.40 1.73 -15.28
CA ILE A 284 7.05 2.71 -14.22
C ILE A 284 7.06 4.13 -14.78
N LYS A 285 8.11 4.52 -15.51
CA LYS A 285 8.22 5.85 -16.15
C LYS A 285 7.10 6.10 -17.17
N MET A 286 6.64 5.06 -17.86
CA MET A 286 5.50 5.11 -18.78
C MET A 286 4.13 5.04 -18.07
N LYS A 287 4.10 4.85 -16.75
CA LYS A 287 2.89 4.76 -15.91
C LYS A 287 1.89 3.66 -16.32
N ASN A 288 2.34 2.59 -16.96
CA ASN A 288 1.45 1.52 -17.41
C ASN A 288 1.25 0.45 -16.32
N LEU A 289 0.19 0.61 -15.52
CA LEU A 289 -0.14 -0.29 -14.39
C LEU A 289 -0.25 -1.77 -14.81
N SER A 290 -0.81 -2.07 -15.99
CA SER A 290 -0.96 -3.46 -16.46
C SER A 290 0.38 -4.12 -16.74
N GLN A 291 1.29 -3.41 -17.40
CA GLN A 291 2.66 -3.89 -17.63
C GLN A 291 3.44 -4.05 -16.31
N ILE A 292 3.35 -3.08 -15.40
CA ILE A 292 4.02 -3.14 -14.08
C ILE A 292 3.53 -4.36 -13.29
N LYS A 293 2.22 -4.61 -13.26
CA LYS A 293 1.63 -5.80 -12.65
C LYS A 293 2.11 -7.08 -13.32
N CYS A 294 2.12 -7.12 -14.66
CA CYS A 294 2.63 -8.27 -15.42
C CYS A 294 4.10 -8.60 -15.09
N PHE A 295 4.97 -7.60 -14.89
CA PHE A 295 6.34 -7.84 -14.43
C PHE A 295 6.35 -8.49 -13.04
N LEU A 296 5.68 -7.88 -12.06
CA LEU A 296 5.65 -8.33 -10.67
C LEU A 296 5.04 -9.74 -10.48
N GLU A 297 4.06 -10.11 -11.30
CA GLU A 297 3.43 -11.43 -11.27
C GLU A 297 4.31 -12.55 -11.87
N ASN A 298 5.19 -12.23 -12.84
CA ASN A 298 6.08 -13.22 -13.46
C ASN A 298 7.45 -13.29 -12.77
N ASP A 299 7.99 -12.17 -12.29
CA ASP A 299 9.21 -12.11 -11.48
C ASP A 299 9.13 -10.99 -10.42
N PRO A 300 8.84 -11.31 -9.14
CA PRO A 300 8.84 -10.32 -8.07
C PRO A 300 10.20 -9.69 -7.76
N SER A 301 11.33 -10.27 -8.22
CA SER A 301 12.68 -9.77 -7.90
C SER A 301 13.01 -8.44 -8.57
N VAL A 302 12.27 -8.07 -9.63
CA VAL A 302 12.37 -6.76 -10.32
C VAL A 302 12.16 -5.56 -9.40
N LEU A 303 11.49 -5.75 -8.24
CA LEU A 303 11.28 -4.70 -7.25
C LEU A 303 12.59 -4.23 -6.59
N GLU A 304 13.57 -5.14 -6.45
CA GLU A 304 14.89 -4.89 -5.86
C GLU A 304 15.93 -4.47 -6.91
N GLU A 305 15.56 -4.47 -8.19
CA GLU A 305 16.44 -4.11 -9.30
C GLU A 305 16.82 -2.62 -9.26
N LYS A 306 18.13 -2.37 -9.31
CA LYS A 306 18.71 -1.02 -9.26
C LYS A 306 19.04 -0.52 -10.66
N ASP A 307 18.61 0.70 -10.96
CA ASP A 307 19.09 1.50 -12.09
C ASP A 307 20.62 1.64 -12.02
N THR A 308 21.33 1.40 -13.12
CA THR A 308 22.80 1.29 -13.08
C THR A 308 23.49 2.62 -12.81
N LEU A 309 22.88 3.73 -13.23
CA LEU A 309 23.44 5.08 -13.09
C LEU A 309 23.27 5.62 -11.65
N THR A 310 22.08 5.47 -11.09
CA THR A 310 21.68 6.08 -9.80
C THR A 310 21.68 5.11 -8.63
N GLY A 311 21.63 3.80 -8.88
CA GLY A 311 21.42 2.76 -7.87
C GLY A 311 19.99 2.73 -7.32
N ASN A 312 19.08 3.55 -7.84
CA ASN A 312 17.70 3.63 -7.38
C ASN A 312 16.95 2.35 -7.72
N THR A 313 16.17 1.82 -6.78
CA THR A 313 15.13 0.81 -7.05
C THR A 313 13.83 1.47 -7.52
N ALA A 314 12.86 0.68 -7.99
CA ALA A 314 11.53 1.15 -8.38
C ALA A 314 10.84 2.04 -7.33
N LEU A 315 11.04 1.75 -6.04
CA LEU A 315 10.47 2.54 -4.93
C LEU A 315 11.07 3.95 -4.81
N HIS A 316 12.31 4.17 -5.26
CA HIS A 316 12.96 5.50 -5.23
C HIS A 316 12.46 6.44 -6.32
N THR A 317 11.96 5.90 -7.44
CA THR A 317 11.61 6.68 -8.65
C THR A 317 10.10 6.85 -8.85
N THR A 318 9.28 6.25 -7.97
CA THR A 318 7.83 6.21 -8.12
C THR A 318 7.13 7.34 -7.34
N TYR A 319 6.80 8.41 -8.04
CA TYR A 319 6.07 9.56 -7.50
C TYR A 319 4.53 9.42 -7.58
N ASP A 320 4.02 8.45 -8.34
CA ASP A 320 2.58 8.22 -8.51
C ASP A 320 2.05 7.28 -7.42
N LEU A 321 1.16 7.75 -6.55
CA LEU A 321 0.65 7.00 -5.41
C LEU A 321 0.00 5.65 -5.81
N LYS A 322 -0.63 5.57 -6.99
CA LYS A 322 -1.26 4.32 -7.46
C LYS A 322 -0.22 3.28 -7.84
N ILE A 323 0.85 3.70 -8.50
CA ILE A 323 1.98 2.83 -8.84
C ILE A 323 2.73 2.45 -7.55
N LEU A 324 2.94 3.39 -6.63
CA LEU A 324 3.63 3.13 -5.37
C LEU A 324 2.88 2.08 -4.54
N ARG A 325 1.56 2.23 -4.35
CA ARG A 325 0.73 1.21 -3.69
C ARG A 325 0.78 -0.15 -4.41
N LEU A 326 0.76 -0.17 -5.74
CA LEU A 326 0.92 -1.41 -6.50
C LEU A 326 2.27 -2.08 -6.23
N LEU A 327 3.37 -1.34 -6.21
CA LEU A 327 4.71 -1.87 -5.88
C LEU A 327 4.77 -2.38 -4.44
N LEU A 328 4.21 -1.62 -3.49
CA LEU A 328 4.22 -1.94 -2.07
C LEU A 328 3.43 -3.22 -1.73
N ASN A 329 2.36 -3.52 -2.47
CA ASN A 329 1.61 -4.79 -2.33
C ASN A 329 2.43 -6.05 -2.65
N TYR A 330 3.58 -5.93 -3.32
CA TYR A 330 4.49 -7.04 -3.64
C TYR A 330 5.76 -7.05 -2.77
N VAL A 331 5.91 -6.08 -1.84
CA VAL A 331 6.98 -6.08 -0.83
C VAL A 331 6.77 -7.26 0.13
N LYS A 332 7.77 -8.13 0.25
CA LYS A 332 7.76 -9.25 1.20
C LYS A 332 8.50 -8.94 2.50
N ASN A 333 9.52 -8.09 2.44
CA ASN A 333 10.45 -7.80 3.53
C ASN A 333 10.63 -6.28 3.70
N GLU A 334 10.70 -5.80 4.95
CA GLU A 334 10.97 -4.39 5.26
C GLU A 334 12.33 -3.91 4.72
N ALA A 335 13.28 -4.83 4.52
CA ALA A 335 14.57 -4.57 3.89
C ALA A 335 14.43 -4.00 2.46
N THR A 336 13.45 -4.46 1.69
CA THR A 336 13.20 -4.01 0.31
C THR A 336 12.83 -2.51 0.29
N VAL A 337 11.99 -2.06 1.22
CA VAL A 337 11.56 -0.64 1.36
C VAL A 337 12.70 0.25 1.84
N ASN A 338 13.68 -0.30 2.55
CA ASN A 338 14.86 0.41 3.07
C ASN A 338 16.13 0.23 2.23
N THR A 339 16.00 -0.30 1.01
CA THR A 339 17.13 -0.48 0.09
C THR A 339 17.83 0.84 -0.20
N LEU A 340 19.17 0.87 -0.14
CA LEU A 340 19.95 2.07 -0.40
C LEU A 340 20.33 2.22 -1.88
N ASN A 341 20.23 3.45 -2.42
CA ASN A 341 20.77 3.81 -3.74
C ASN A 341 22.30 4.09 -3.71
N ASN A 342 22.90 4.50 -4.84
CA ASN A 342 24.34 4.77 -4.93
C ASN A 342 24.81 5.97 -4.07
N LYS A 343 23.87 6.77 -3.52
CA LYS A 343 24.14 7.89 -2.59
C LYS A 343 23.95 7.49 -1.13
N ASN A 344 23.64 6.22 -0.84
CA ASN A 344 23.22 5.73 0.47
C ASN A 344 21.98 6.48 1.02
N GLU A 345 20.99 6.71 0.15
CA GLU A 345 19.69 7.27 0.49
C GLU A 345 18.62 6.17 0.37
N THR A 346 17.60 6.19 1.23
CA THR A 346 16.43 5.29 1.17
C THR A 346 15.34 5.89 0.26
N PRO A 347 14.35 5.09 -0.22
CA PRO A 347 13.19 5.58 -0.95
C PRO A 347 12.46 6.72 -0.21
N LEU A 348 12.30 6.60 1.11
CA LEU A 348 11.68 7.63 1.95
C LEU A 348 12.42 8.97 1.85
N LEU A 349 13.75 8.97 2.02
CA LEU A 349 14.56 10.19 1.97
C LEU A 349 14.57 10.81 0.56
N VAL A 350 14.61 9.99 -0.49
CA VAL A 350 14.53 10.48 -1.89
C VAL A 350 13.15 11.07 -2.20
N GLN A 351 12.07 10.39 -1.78
CA GLN A 351 10.70 10.85 -1.95
C GLN A 351 10.48 12.19 -1.24
N MET A 352 10.90 12.30 0.02
CA MET A 352 10.85 13.56 0.77
C MET A 352 11.66 14.68 0.14
N GLN A 353 12.79 14.37 -0.51
CA GLN A 353 13.62 15.38 -1.17
C GLN A 353 13.00 15.89 -2.47
N GLN A 354 12.29 15.06 -3.23
CA GLN A 354 11.81 15.39 -4.58
C GLN A 354 10.30 15.63 -4.71
N SER A 355 9.51 15.33 -3.67
CA SER A 355 8.05 15.40 -3.73
C SER A 355 7.41 15.96 -2.45
N ASP A 356 6.28 16.65 -2.65
CA ASP A 356 5.47 17.24 -1.59
C ASP A 356 4.19 16.41 -1.28
N ALA A 357 4.14 15.16 -1.78
CA ALA A 357 3.04 14.22 -1.58
C ALA A 357 3.15 13.43 -0.25
N LEU A 358 2.45 13.91 0.79
CA LEU A 358 2.35 13.24 2.10
C LEU A 358 1.95 11.76 2.00
N SER A 359 0.95 11.43 1.17
CA SER A 359 0.47 10.05 1.02
C SER A 359 1.54 9.06 0.57
N ASN A 360 2.54 9.49 -0.20
CA ASN A 360 3.63 8.59 -0.62
C ASN A 360 4.57 8.29 0.57
N ILE A 361 4.79 9.26 1.45
CA ILE A 361 5.58 9.09 2.68
C ILE A 361 4.83 8.17 3.65
N VAL A 362 3.54 8.41 3.86
CA VAL A 362 2.70 7.59 4.73
C VAL A 362 2.61 6.15 4.19
N ALA A 363 2.43 5.96 2.88
CA ALA A 363 2.44 4.63 2.26
C ALA A 363 3.77 3.89 2.45
N LEU A 364 4.91 4.57 2.29
CA LEU A 364 6.25 3.99 2.52
C LEU A 364 6.44 3.58 3.99
N ILE A 365 6.09 4.45 4.94
CA ILE A 365 6.24 4.17 6.38
C ILE A 365 5.28 3.05 6.81
N ALA A 366 4.04 3.03 6.31
CA ALA A 366 3.09 1.95 6.55
C ALA A 366 3.60 0.57 6.08
N HIS A 367 4.50 0.51 5.09
CA HIS A 367 5.14 -0.73 4.63
C HIS A 367 6.54 -0.95 5.24
N GLY A 368 6.91 -0.22 6.30
CA GLY A 368 8.13 -0.45 7.07
C GLY A 368 9.34 0.40 6.65
N ALA A 369 9.16 1.55 5.99
CA ALA A 369 10.27 2.49 5.81
C ALA A 369 10.76 3.06 7.15
N ASP A 370 12.07 3.02 7.40
CA ASP A 370 12.69 3.54 8.62
C ASP A 370 12.64 5.07 8.65
N VAL A 371 11.71 5.59 9.44
CA VAL A 371 11.51 7.00 9.79
C VAL A 371 12.79 7.65 10.32
N ASN A 372 13.64 6.87 10.98
CA ASN A 372 14.84 7.30 11.66
C ASN A 372 16.13 7.04 10.85
N ALA A 373 16.01 6.57 9.60
CA ALA A 373 17.13 6.47 8.66
C ALA A 373 17.75 7.85 8.41
N SER A 374 19.06 7.88 8.18
CA SER A 374 19.80 9.12 7.89
C SER A 374 20.67 8.99 6.66
N ARG A 375 20.78 10.08 5.89
CA ARG A 375 21.66 10.17 4.72
C ARG A 375 23.13 10.04 5.14
N TYR A 376 23.93 9.33 4.36
CA TYR A 376 25.35 9.14 4.67
C TYR A 376 26.19 10.43 4.62
N ALA A 377 25.84 11.38 3.75
CA ALA A 377 26.66 12.57 3.49
C ALA A 377 26.71 13.58 4.66
N ASP A 378 25.55 13.81 5.30
CA ASP A 378 25.29 14.88 6.26
C ASP A 378 24.57 14.41 7.54
N HIS A 379 24.23 13.12 7.64
CA HIS A 379 23.39 12.52 8.70
C HIS A 379 22.02 13.19 8.86
N PHE A 380 21.47 13.77 7.80
CA PHE A 380 20.08 14.23 7.82
C PHE A 380 19.12 13.05 7.87
N THR A 381 18.28 13.02 8.90
CA THR A 381 17.11 12.13 8.97
C THR A 381 15.93 12.74 8.21
N ALA A 382 14.87 11.95 8.02
CA ALA A 382 13.60 12.43 7.49
C ALA A 382 13.10 13.70 8.23
N LEU A 383 13.19 13.73 9.56
CA LEU A 383 12.76 14.88 10.37
C LEU A 383 13.57 16.15 10.07
N HIS A 384 14.89 16.04 9.87
CA HIS A 384 15.73 17.18 9.48
C HIS A 384 15.36 17.71 8.08
N LEU A 385 15.05 16.82 7.12
CA LEU A 385 14.58 17.21 5.79
C LEU A 385 13.22 17.94 5.87
N ALA A 386 12.25 17.40 6.60
CA ALA A 386 10.94 18.03 6.80
C ALA A 386 11.04 19.45 7.40
N VAL A 387 11.89 19.62 8.43
CA VAL A 387 12.15 20.92 9.06
C VAL A 387 12.82 21.89 8.09
N THR A 388 13.88 21.47 7.38
CA THR A 388 14.54 22.37 6.40
C THR A 388 13.67 22.77 5.22
N LYS A 389 12.75 21.90 4.79
CA LYS A 389 11.73 22.20 3.78
C LYS A 389 10.53 22.99 4.31
N GLN A 390 10.44 23.22 5.62
CA GLN A 390 9.28 23.87 6.27
C GLN A 390 7.95 23.12 6.03
N GLN A 391 8.00 21.79 5.95
CA GLN A 391 6.83 20.95 5.68
C GLN A 391 6.21 20.43 6.98
N LEU A 392 5.34 21.25 7.58
CA LEU A 392 4.66 20.95 8.84
C LEU A 392 3.95 19.59 8.84
N ALA A 393 3.22 19.26 7.78
CA ALA A 393 2.53 17.98 7.65
C ALA A 393 3.49 16.77 7.73
N TYR A 394 4.71 16.92 7.21
CA TYR A 394 5.74 15.89 7.31
C TYR A 394 6.30 15.82 8.73
N VAL A 395 6.53 16.95 9.40
CA VAL A 395 6.97 16.99 10.81
C VAL A 395 5.95 16.26 11.70
N LYS A 396 4.65 16.57 11.56
CA LYS A 396 3.57 15.87 12.27
C LYS A 396 3.57 14.36 11.96
N ALA A 397 3.60 13.98 10.69
CA ALA A 397 3.54 12.58 10.27
C ALA A 397 4.72 11.77 10.83
N LEU A 398 5.94 12.29 10.73
CA LEU A 398 7.13 11.62 11.24
C LEU A 398 7.07 11.43 12.76
N PHE A 399 6.54 12.40 13.52
CA PHE A 399 6.33 12.23 14.96
C PHE A 399 5.22 11.24 15.32
N VAL A 400 4.13 11.19 14.55
CA VAL A 400 3.08 10.16 14.67
C VAL A 400 3.68 8.76 14.48
N PHE A 401 4.60 8.59 13.53
CA PHE A 401 5.36 7.36 13.32
C PHE A 401 6.64 7.23 14.16
N GLY A 402 6.77 7.96 15.28
CA GLY A 402 7.84 7.73 16.25
C GLY A 402 9.24 8.23 15.85
N ALA A 403 9.34 9.31 15.08
CA ALA A 403 10.62 9.96 14.79
C ALA A 403 11.36 10.38 16.08
N ASP A 404 12.67 10.16 16.08
CA ASP A 404 13.58 10.53 17.14
C ASP A 404 14.11 11.95 16.92
N SER A 405 13.67 12.89 17.76
CA SER A 405 14.11 14.30 17.73
C SER A 405 15.54 14.49 18.26
N SER A 406 16.09 13.50 18.98
CA SER A 406 17.42 13.57 19.59
C SER A 406 18.56 13.29 18.60
N LYS A 407 18.27 12.69 17.44
CA LYS A 407 19.29 12.46 16.40
C LYS A 407 19.89 13.78 15.94
N VAL A 408 21.20 13.77 15.72
CA VAL A 408 21.97 14.92 15.26
C VAL A 408 22.52 14.71 13.86
N THR A 409 22.55 15.80 13.09
CA THR A 409 23.31 15.88 11.82
C THR A 409 24.82 15.76 12.06
N LYS A 410 25.60 15.61 10.98
CA LYS A 410 27.07 15.66 10.99
C LYS A 410 27.64 16.96 11.58
N SER A 411 26.83 18.02 11.65
CA SER A 411 27.18 19.30 12.30
C SER A 411 26.87 19.35 13.81
N GLY A 412 26.41 18.25 14.40
CA GLY A 412 26.00 18.15 15.81
C GLY A 412 24.62 18.76 16.10
N LYS A 413 23.89 19.23 15.08
CA LYS A 413 22.59 19.90 15.25
C LYS A 413 21.42 18.92 15.25
N THR A 414 20.50 19.08 16.20
CA THR A 414 19.19 18.38 16.21
C THR A 414 18.16 19.08 15.32
N ALA A 415 17.04 18.42 15.05
CA ALA A 415 15.92 18.99 14.30
C ALA A 415 15.36 20.28 14.95
N LEU A 416 15.26 20.32 16.29
CA LEU A 416 14.82 21.52 17.03
C LEU A 416 15.77 22.70 16.82
N GLN A 417 17.09 22.46 16.85
CA GLN A 417 18.09 23.51 16.67
C GLN A 417 18.05 24.08 15.25
N ILE A 418 17.83 23.24 14.23
CA ILE A 418 17.62 23.71 12.85
C ILE A 418 16.32 24.51 12.74
N ALA A 419 15.23 24.05 13.38
CA ALA A 419 13.95 24.77 13.38
C ALA A 419 14.09 26.19 13.98
N LEU A 420 14.76 26.32 15.13
CA LEU A 420 15.04 27.60 15.78
C LEU A 420 15.96 28.53 14.96
N GLU A 421 16.92 27.97 14.21
CA GLU A 421 17.73 28.76 13.27
C GLU A 421 16.92 29.28 12.07
N LEU A 422 15.99 28.48 11.56
CA LEU A 422 15.11 28.87 10.46
C LEU A 422 14.04 29.87 10.91
N GLU A 423 13.46 29.70 12.10
CA GLU A 423 12.54 30.64 12.71
C GLU A 423 13.18 32.03 12.87
N LYS A 424 14.41 32.10 13.40
CA LYS A 424 15.14 33.37 13.55
C LYS A 424 15.45 34.06 12.22
N ARG A 425 15.63 33.30 11.13
CA ARG A 425 15.93 33.83 9.79
C ARG A 425 14.69 34.25 9.02
N ASN A 426 13.63 33.45 9.07
CA ASN A 426 12.46 33.58 8.20
C ASN A 426 11.26 34.22 8.90
N GLN A 427 11.17 34.08 10.23
CA GLN A 427 10.10 34.58 11.10
C GLN A 427 8.66 34.20 10.67
N SER A 428 8.49 33.20 9.81
CA SER A 428 7.19 32.78 9.30
C SER A 428 6.39 32.01 10.36
N ASP A 429 5.06 32.06 10.26
CA ASP A 429 4.17 31.36 11.19
C ASP A 429 4.42 29.84 11.17
N ILE A 430 4.67 29.27 9.99
CA ILE A 430 5.03 27.86 9.78
C ILE A 430 6.32 27.50 10.55
N SER A 431 7.33 28.38 10.57
CA SER A 431 8.57 28.12 11.33
C SER A 431 8.29 28.02 12.83
N ARG A 432 7.44 28.93 13.37
CA ARG A 432 7.08 28.91 14.80
C ARG A 432 6.21 27.70 15.14
N GLU A 433 5.30 27.31 14.24
CA GLU A 433 4.46 26.13 14.40
C GLU A 433 5.29 24.84 14.39
N ILE A 434 6.30 24.73 13.53
CA ILE A 434 7.25 23.60 13.52
C ILE A 434 8.03 23.53 14.83
N VAL A 435 8.56 24.65 15.34
CA VAL A 435 9.24 24.70 16.65
C VAL A 435 8.29 24.26 17.77
N SER A 436 7.07 24.81 17.81
CA SER A 436 6.02 24.44 18.76
C SER A 436 5.66 22.95 18.68
N CYS A 437 5.63 22.36 17.49
CA CYS A 437 5.39 20.93 17.30
C CYS A 437 6.53 20.09 17.88
N ILE A 438 7.79 20.39 17.55
CA ILE A 438 8.94 19.63 18.08
C ILE A 438 9.00 19.73 19.60
N GLU A 439 8.82 20.92 20.18
CA GLU A 439 8.74 21.07 21.64
C GLU A 439 7.57 20.32 22.26
N THR A 440 6.41 20.32 21.60
CA THR A 440 5.21 19.60 22.05
C THR A 440 5.47 18.10 22.10
N TYR A 441 6.12 17.55 21.07
CA TYR A 441 6.53 16.15 21.05
C TYR A 441 7.57 15.86 22.15
N GLU A 442 8.61 16.66 22.32
CA GLU A 442 9.63 16.45 23.36
C GLU A 442 9.10 16.60 24.80
N LYS A 443 8.00 17.33 24.98
CA LYS A 443 7.34 17.54 26.28
C LYS A 443 6.11 16.63 26.47
N ARG A 444 5.78 15.75 25.52
CA ARG A 444 4.49 15.01 25.46
C ARG A 444 4.12 14.21 26.72
N TYR A 445 5.08 13.58 27.37
CA TYR A 445 4.94 13.06 28.74
C TYR A 445 6.27 13.23 29.49
N ARG A 446 6.21 13.69 30.73
CA ARG A 446 7.38 13.77 31.63
C ARG A 446 7.00 13.14 32.96
N LEU A 447 7.41 11.89 33.17
CA LEU A 447 7.22 11.21 34.44
C LEU A 447 8.06 11.91 35.52
N GLN A 448 7.39 12.60 36.43
CA GLN A 448 7.95 13.03 37.70
C GLN A 448 7.72 11.95 38.76
N ASN A 449 8.30 12.10 39.95
CA ASN A 449 8.01 11.20 41.06
C ASN A 449 6.53 11.30 41.44
N PHE A 450 5.92 10.17 41.74
CA PHE A 450 4.48 10.06 42.01
C PHE A 450 4.16 10.60 43.41
N GLU A 451 3.80 11.87 43.50
CA GLU A 451 3.37 12.50 44.76
C GLU A 451 1.85 12.40 44.93
N PHE A 452 1.42 11.82 46.06
CA PHE A 452 0.01 11.77 46.41
C PHE A 452 -0.46 13.09 47.02
N LEU A 453 -1.60 13.62 46.54
CA LEU A 453 -2.30 14.75 47.18
C LEU A 453 -2.51 14.47 48.68
N GLN A 454 -2.13 15.46 49.51
CA GLN A 454 -2.05 15.32 50.97
C GLN A 454 -3.28 15.87 51.73
N SER A 455 -4.15 16.66 51.10
CA SER A 455 -5.36 17.20 51.75
C SER A 455 -6.49 17.50 50.76
N SER A 456 -7.72 17.41 51.26
CA SER A 456 -8.95 17.87 50.62
C SER A 456 -9.33 19.25 51.16
N SER A 457 -9.77 20.18 50.30
CA SER A 457 -10.40 21.43 50.73
C SER A 457 -11.93 21.33 50.65
N GLU A 458 -12.65 22.06 51.50
CA GLU A 458 -14.12 22.06 51.55
C GLU A 458 -14.78 22.73 50.33
N SER A 459 -14.00 23.24 49.37
CA SER A 459 -14.46 23.99 48.19
C SER A 459 -14.22 23.28 46.84
N MET A 460 -13.96 21.97 46.85
CA MET A 460 -13.67 21.19 45.64
C MET A 460 -14.91 20.98 44.75
N GLN A 461 -14.75 21.07 43.42
CA GLN A 461 -15.83 20.78 42.47
C GLN A 461 -16.04 19.27 42.34
N PHE A 462 -17.17 18.85 41.72
CA PHE A 462 -17.50 17.42 41.59
C PHE A 462 -16.41 16.61 40.85
N ASP A 463 -15.81 17.20 39.81
CA ASP A 463 -14.72 16.56 39.07
C ASP A 463 -13.46 16.37 39.93
N ASP A 464 -13.16 17.31 40.82
CA ASP A 464 -12.05 17.22 41.78
C ASP A 464 -12.30 16.11 42.82
N TRP A 465 -13.55 15.93 43.25
CA TRP A 465 -13.96 14.80 44.10
C TRP A 465 -13.75 13.46 43.40
N CYS A 466 -14.12 13.33 42.13
CA CYS A 466 -13.85 12.13 41.33
C CYS A 466 -12.34 11.86 41.17
N LYS A 467 -11.52 12.90 40.95
CA LYS A 467 -10.05 12.78 40.94
C LYS A 467 -9.53 12.26 42.28
N PHE A 468 -9.95 12.85 43.39
CA PHE A 468 -9.51 12.45 44.74
C PHE A 468 -9.94 11.02 45.11
N SER A 469 -11.20 10.66 44.82
CA SER A 469 -11.75 9.30 44.98
C SER A 469 -10.90 8.26 44.23
N ARG A 470 -10.54 8.57 42.97
CA ARG A 470 -9.67 7.73 42.15
C ARG A 470 -8.28 7.56 42.75
N MET A 471 -7.65 8.63 43.26
CA MET A 471 -6.34 8.56 43.92
C MET A 471 -6.38 7.71 45.21
N LEU A 472 -7.48 7.76 45.97
CA LEU A 472 -7.69 6.87 47.11
C LEU A 472 -7.80 5.40 46.68
N ASN A 473 -8.52 5.11 45.60
CA ASN A 473 -8.62 3.75 45.08
C ASN A 473 -7.28 3.25 44.49
N VAL A 474 -6.50 4.11 43.82
CA VAL A 474 -5.12 3.78 43.41
C VAL A 474 -4.27 3.37 44.63
N LYS A 475 -4.28 4.14 45.73
CA LYS A 475 -3.58 3.77 46.98
C LYS A 475 -4.03 2.40 47.52
N LYS A 476 -5.36 2.15 47.58
CA LYS A 476 -5.91 0.87 48.05
C LYS A 476 -5.49 -0.30 47.16
N VAL A 477 -5.51 -0.13 45.83
CA VAL A 477 -5.13 -1.18 44.89
C VAL A 477 -3.63 -1.50 45.00
N ILE A 478 -2.76 -0.50 45.13
CA ILE A 478 -1.32 -0.71 45.41
C ILE A 478 -1.12 -1.56 46.67
N GLN A 479 -1.83 -1.23 47.76
CA GLN A 479 -1.80 -2.03 49.00
C GLN A 479 -2.28 -3.47 48.78
N GLN A 480 -3.37 -3.68 48.03
CA GLN A 480 -3.86 -5.02 47.69
C GLN A 480 -2.86 -5.84 46.87
N PHE A 481 -2.10 -5.24 45.96
CA PHE A 481 -1.03 -5.92 45.21
C PHE A 481 0.16 -6.36 46.09
N THR A 482 0.30 -5.84 47.31
CA THR A 482 1.29 -6.31 48.29
C THR A 482 0.78 -7.44 49.19
N ASP A 483 -0.53 -7.67 49.24
CA ASP A 483 -1.17 -8.69 50.07
C ASP A 483 -1.52 -9.94 49.24
N ASP A 484 -0.67 -10.95 49.32
CA ASP A 484 -0.83 -12.25 48.64
C ASP A 484 -2.12 -13.01 49.05
N SER A 485 -2.86 -12.53 50.06
CA SER A 485 -4.18 -13.05 50.41
C SER A 485 -5.28 -12.58 49.44
N VAL A 486 -5.11 -11.42 48.78
CA VAL A 486 -6.07 -10.81 47.86
C VAL A 486 -5.68 -11.13 46.42
N MET A 487 -6.61 -11.68 45.63
CA MET A 487 -6.40 -11.88 44.20
C MET A 487 -6.94 -10.66 43.45
N THR A 488 -6.08 -9.93 42.73
CA THR A 488 -6.44 -8.81 41.86
C THR A 488 -6.29 -9.21 40.39
N GLU A 489 -7.24 -8.79 39.55
CA GLU A 489 -7.14 -8.87 38.09
C GLU A 489 -7.35 -7.49 37.47
N ASN A 490 -6.59 -7.18 36.41
CA ASN A 490 -6.70 -5.92 35.67
C ASN A 490 -7.46 -6.12 34.36
N LEU A 491 -8.28 -5.13 34.03
CA LEU A 491 -9.19 -5.09 32.88
C LEU A 491 -8.76 -4.01 31.89
N ILE A 492 -8.89 -4.29 30.59
CA ILE A 492 -8.72 -3.28 29.54
C ILE A 492 -9.79 -3.41 28.45
N SER A 493 -10.43 -2.29 28.11
CA SER A 493 -11.43 -2.20 27.04
C SER A 493 -10.99 -1.25 25.93
N PHE A 494 -11.28 -1.65 24.69
CA PHE A 494 -11.08 -0.85 23.48
C PHE A 494 -12.43 -0.63 22.79
N ASP A 495 -12.79 0.63 22.58
CA ASP A 495 -14.06 0.99 21.96
C ASP A 495 -14.06 0.75 20.43
N GLY A 496 -15.26 0.66 19.87
CA GLY A 496 -15.47 0.67 18.41
C GLY A 496 -15.48 2.08 17.81
N GLY A 497 -15.04 2.20 16.55
CA GLY A 497 -14.89 3.51 15.90
C GLY A 497 -14.31 3.51 14.48
N GLY A 498 -14.35 2.40 13.74
CA GLY A 498 -13.80 2.34 12.37
C GLY A 498 -12.28 2.65 12.31
N ILE A 499 -11.83 3.44 11.33
CA ILE A 499 -10.42 3.81 11.17
C ILE A 499 -9.84 4.58 12.36
N ARG A 500 -10.72 5.21 13.18
CA ARG A 500 -10.33 5.96 14.38
C ARG A 500 -9.62 5.11 15.44
N GLY A 501 -9.56 3.79 15.30
CA GLY A 501 -8.69 2.92 16.11
C GLY A 501 -7.20 3.35 16.09
N LEU A 502 -6.75 4.09 15.07
CA LEU A 502 -5.45 4.76 15.05
C LEU A 502 -5.21 5.66 16.27
N ILE A 503 -6.23 6.37 16.76
CA ILE A 503 -6.14 7.23 17.96
C ILE A 503 -5.87 6.38 19.20
N THR A 504 -6.59 5.26 19.34
CA THR A 504 -6.38 4.31 20.42
C THR A 504 -4.97 3.71 20.38
N ILE A 505 -4.48 3.32 19.19
CA ILE A 505 -3.12 2.83 18.99
C ILE A 505 -2.09 3.93 19.35
N GLN A 506 -2.32 5.18 18.93
CA GLN A 506 -1.44 6.30 19.25
C GLN A 506 -1.36 6.59 20.75
N MET A 507 -2.48 6.55 21.48
CA MET A 507 -2.49 6.63 22.95
C MET A 507 -1.68 5.50 23.58
N LEU A 508 -1.88 4.26 23.11
CA LEU A 508 -1.13 3.11 23.60
C LEU A 508 0.37 3.24 23.34
N MET A 509 0.79 3.77 22.18
CA MET A 509 2.21 3.99 21.86
C MET A 509 2.83 4.99 22.84
N LEU A 510 2.10 6.06 23.19
CA LEU A 510 2.58 7.05 24.17
C LEU A 510 2.66 6.46 25.59
N ILE A 511 1.69 5.61 25.99
CA ILE A 511 1.74 4.85 27.25
C ILE A 511 2.93 3.88 27.25
N GLU A 512 3.15 3.15 26.16
CA GLU A 512 4.27 2.20 26.05
C GLU A 512 5.63 2.90 26.14
N GLN A 513 5.80 4.05 25.48
CA GLN A 513 7.03 4.85 25.58
C GLN A 513 7.27 5.42 26.99
N ALA A 514 6.23 5.55 27.83
CA ALA A 514 6.33 6.02 29.21
C ALA A 514 6.55 4.87 30.23
N VAL A 515 5.83 3.76 30.05
CA VAL A 515 5.76 2.63 31.01
C VAL A 515 6.76 1.52 30.68
N GLY A 516 7.11 1.37 29.40
CA GLY A 516 7.86 0.23 28.86
C GLY A 516 6.94 -0.87 28.29
N SER A 517 7.47 -1.65 27.35
CA SER A 517 6.75 -2.66 26.53
C SER A 517 6.07 -3.79 27.30
N ASP A 518 6.38 -3.99 28.58
CA ASP A 518 5.71 -4.99 29.42
C ASP A 518 4.30 -4.58 29.87
N TRP A 519 3.89 -3.31 29.69
CA TRP A 519 2.63 -2.75 30.22
C TRP A 519 1.39 -3.65 29.98
N PHE A 520 1.26 -4.25 28.79
CA PHE A 520 0.10 -5.06 28.44
C PHE A 520 0.07 -6.41 29.20
N LYS A 521 1.20 -6.91 29.71
CA LYS A 521 1.27 -8.19 30.46
C LYS A 521 0.47 -8.18 31.75
N ASN A 522 0.17 -6.99 32.30
CA ASN A 522 -0.61 -6.85 33.53
C ASN A 522 -2.11 -7.12 33.38
N PHE A 523 -2.65 -7.15 32.16
CA PHE A 523 -4.10 -7.24 31.92
C PHE A 523 -4.56 -8.68 31.62
N GLN A 524 -5.30 -9.28 32.55
CA GLN A 524 -5.83 -10.65 32.41
C GLN A 524 -7.11 -10.68 31.57
N TRP A 525 -7.92 -9.62 31.66
CA TRP A 525 -9.19 -9.47 30.96
C TRP A 525 -9.10 -8.36 29.91
N VAL A 526 -9.53 -8.68 28.69
CA VAL A 526 -9.43 -7.81 27.52
C VAL A 526 -10.77 -7.84 26.78
N ALA A 527 -11.30 -6.68 26.38
CA ALA A 527 -12.46 -6.64 25.48
C ALA A 527 -12.32 -5.60 24.38
N GLY A 528 -12.93 -5.88 23.23
CA GLY A 528 -12.98 -4.97 22.09
C GLY A 528 -14.30 -5.05 21.33
N SER A 529 -14.78 -3.89 20.87
CA SER A 529 -15.90 -3.76 19.94
C SER A 529 -15.40 -3.21 18.60
N SER A 530 -15.92 -3.71 17.47
CA SER A 530 -15.60 -3.22 16.13
C SER A 530 -14.08 -3.08 15.94
N THR A 531 -13.57 -1.90 15.60
CA THR A 531 -12.12 -1.62 15.51
C THR A 531 -11.32 -1.99 16.77
N GLY A 532 -11.89 -1.79 17.97
CA GLY A 532 -11.28 -2.17 19.24
C GLY A 532 -11.05 -3.67 19.37
N CYS A 533 -11.81 -4.52 18.66
CA CYS A 533 -11.54 -5.97 18.64
C CYS A 533 -10.30 -6.33 17.83
N ILE A 534 -9.98 -5.58 16.76
CA ILE A 534 -8.74 -5.74 15.98
C ILE A 534 -7.54 -5.43 16.88
N ILE A 535 -7.63 -4.35 17.66
CA ILE A 535 -6.61 -3.93 18.64
C ILE A 535 -6.46 -4.99 19.74
N ALA A 536 -7.57 -5.40 20.37
CA ALA A 536 -7.60 -6.39 21.43
C ALA A 536 -6.96 -7.72 21.01
N VAL A 537 -7.32 -8.23 19.83
CA VAL A 537 -6.77 -9.48 19.26
C VAL A 537 -5.30 -9.31 18.92
N GLY A 538 -4.90 -8.24 18.23
CA GLY A 538 -3.52 -8.01 17.83
C GLY A 538 -2.57 -8.01 19.01
N LEU A 539 -2.90 -7.25 20.06
CA LEU A 539 -2.14 -7.23 21.32
C LEU A 539 -2.10 -8.59 22.02
N CYS A 540 -3.22 -9.33 22.01
CA CYS A 540 -3.29 -10.68 22.56
C CYS A 540 -2.42 -11.70 21.80
N LEU A 541 -2.27 -11.54 20.48
CA LEU A 541 -1.35 -12.32 19.64
C LEU A 541 0.11 -11.83 19.70
N GLY A 542 0.40 -10.80 20.50
CA GLY A 542 1.75 -10.25 20.69
C GLY A 542 2.22 -9.30 19.59
N TYR A 543 1.30 -8.66 18.84
CA TYR A 543 1.67 -7.68 17.82
C TYR A 543 2.15 -6.39 18.49
N SER A 544 3.24 -5.81 17.97
CA SER A 544 3.72 -4.50 18.42
C SER A 544 2.74 -3.40 18.01
N LEU A 545 2.69 -2.32 18.80
CA LEU A 545 1.85 -1.17 18.47
C LEU A 545 2.27 -0.48 17.17
N ASP A 546 3.56 -0.46 16.85
CA ASP A 546 4.08 -0.05 15.54
C ASP A 546 3.45 -0.85 14.39
N ARG A 547 3.46 -2.20 14.48
CA ARG A 547 2.81 -3.05 13.47
C ARG A 547 1.31 -2.72 13.38
N MET A 548 0.64 -2.53 14.52
CA MET A 548 -0.79 -2.19 14.54
C MET A 548 -1.08 -0.82 13.89
N GLN A 549 -0.23 0.19 14.12
CA GLN A 549 -0.39 1.51 13.50
C GLN A 549 -0.23 1.40 11.97
N ARG A 550 0.86 0.75 11.52
CA ARG A 550 1.15 0.49 10.10
C ARG A 550 0.03 -0.30 9.41
N LEU A 551 -0.47 -1.34 10.08
CA LEU A 551 -1.59 -2.17 9.63
C LEU A 551 -2.85 -1.34 9.36
N TYR A 552 -3.16 -0.33 10.19
CA TYR A 552 -4.33 0.53 9.97
C TYR A 552 -4.16 1.48 8.77
N PHE A 553 -2.95 2.01 8.54
CA PHE A 553 -2.66 2.79 7.33
C PHE A 553 -2.71 1.94 6.05
N GLN A 554 -2.45 0.63 6.13
CA GLN A 554 -2.70 -0.33 5.04
C GLN A 554 -4.18 -0.70 4.90
N LEU A 555 -4.91 -0.85 6.01
CA LEU A 555 -6.33 -1.20 6.05
C LEU A 555 -7.17 -0.19 5.27
N LYS A 556 -6.99 1.12 5.52
CA LYS A 556 -7.77 2.15 4.81
C LYS A 556 -7.57 2.11 3.29
N ASP A 557 -6.34 1.81 2.86
CA ASP A 557 -5.91 1.79 1.46
C ASP A 557 -6.34 0.53 0.70
N THR A 558 -6.81 -0.50 1.42
CA THR A 558 -7.24 -1.80 0.87
C THR A 558 -8.75 -2.05 1.04
N VAL A 559 -9.31 -1.67 2.19
CA VAL A 559 -10.70 -1.95 2.56
C VAL A 559 -11.67 -0.85 2.11
N PHE A 560 -11.32 0.43 2.28
CA PHE A 560 -12.21 1.56 1.93
C PHE A 560 -12.05 1.99 0.47
N CYS A 561 -11.92 1.01 -0.43
CA CYS A 561 -11.80 1.21 -1.87
C CYS A 561 -13.17 1.15 -2.57
N GLY A 562 -13.51 2.18 -3.34
CA GLY A 562 -14.74 2.23 -4.14
C GLY A 562 -15.88 3.01 -3.46
N THR A 563 -17.11 2.71 -3.86
CA THR A 563 -18.33 3.34 -3.34
C THR A 563 -19.02 2.46 -2.30
N LYS A 564 -19.57 3.05 -1.23
CA LYS A 564 -20.33 2.32 -0.20
C LYS A 564 -21.58 1.64 -0.79
N PRO A 565 -21.99 0.44 -0.30
CA PRO A 565 -21.28 -0.41 0.65
C PRO A 565 -20.01 -1.03 0.03
N TYR A 566 -18.98 -1.24 0.86
CA TYR A 566 -17.68 -1.72 0.40
C TYR A 566 -17.67 -3.24 0.15
N SER A 567 -16.71 -3.71 -0.66
CA SER A 567 -16.53 -5.13 -0.93
C SER A 567 -16.16 -5.90 0.34
N GLU A 568 -16.96 -6.92 0.66
CA GLU A 568 -16.74 -7.80 1.80
C GLU A 568 -15.46 -8.61 1.65
N GLU A 569 -15.11 -9.01 0.43
CA GLU A 569 -13.87 -9.73 0.11
C GLU A 569 -12.63 -8.92 0.48
N GLY A 570 -12.66 -7.59 0.38
CA GLY A 570 -11.54 -6.72 0.73
C GLY A 570 -11.19 -6.82 2.21
N LEU A 571 -12.19 -6.60 3.07
CA LEU A 571 -12.03 -6.74 4.53
C LEU A 571 -11.72 -8.19 4.93
N GLU A 572 -12.39 -9.18 4.34
CA GLU A 572 -12.15 -10.57 4.68
C GLU A 572 -10.76 -11.06 4.30
N ASN A 573 -10.28 -10.75 3.09
CA ASN A 573 -8.96 -11.19 2.64
C ASN A 573 -7.86 -10.54 3.47
N PHE A 574 -8.01 -9.25 3.80
CA PHE A 574 -7.13 -8.55 4.74
C PHE A 574 -7.08 -9.24 6.12
N LEU A 575 -8.24 -9.53 6.72
CA LEU A 575 -8.30 -10.20 8.03
C LEU A 575 -7.78 -11.65 7.99
N LYS A 576 -8.04 -12.39 6.90
CA LYS A 576 -7.53 -13.76 6.67
C LYS A 576 -6.01 -13.77 6.52
N GLN A 577 -5.43 -12.80 5.80
CA GLN A 577 -3.98 -12.65 5.64
C GLN A 577 -3.30 -12.34 6.97
N GLU A 578 -3.85 -11.40 7.75
CA GLU A 578 -3.17 -10.88 8.93
C GLU A 578 -3.39 -11.71 10.19
N PHE A 579 -4.62 -12.17 10.46
CA PHE A 579 -4.93 -12.93 11.67
C PHE A 579 -4.95 -14.45 11.44
N GLY A 580 -4.94 -14.90 10.19
CA GLY A 580 -4.93 -16.31 9.82
C GLY A 580 -6.19 -17.06 10.24
N THR A 581 -6.14 -18.39 10.13
CA THR A 581 -7.24 -19.31 10.44
C THR A 581 -7.21 -19.89 11.85
N LYS A 582 -6.35 -19.38 12.74
CA LYS A 582 -6.29 -19.82 14.15
C LYS A 582 -7.61 -19.55 14.86
N GLU A 583 -8.02 -20.44 15.75
CA GLU A 583 -9.22 -20.28 16.58
C GLU A 583 -9.02 -19.22 17.68
N ILE A 584 -10.09 -18.55 18.09
CA ILE A 584 -10.05 -17.55 19.18
C ILE A 584 -9.52 -18.12 20.51
N ALA A 585 -9.64 -19.43 20.74
CA ALA A 585 -9.06 -20.10 21.91
C ALA A 585 -7.52 -20.01 21.97
N SER A 586 -6.83 -19.78 20.84
CA SER A 586 -5.36 -19.66 20.81
C SER A 586 -4.82 -18.36 21.44
N VAL A 587 -5.69 -17.47 21.90
CA VAL A 587 -5.38 -16.23 22.64
C VAL A 587 -5.15 -16.48 24.15
N MET A 588 -5.49 -17.68 24.64
CA MET A 588 -5.23 -18.07 26.03
C MET A 588 -3.73 -17.94 26.38
N PRO A 589 -3.37 -17.53 27.61
CA PRO A 589 -4.21 -17.49 28.82
C PRO A 589 -5.06 -16.22 29.02
N ARG A 590 -5.00 -15.24 28.12
CA ARG A 590 -5.78 -13.99 28.29
C ARG A 590 -7.27 -14.23 28.02
N LYS A 591 -8.11 -13.67 28.90
CA LYS A 591 -9.57 -13.73 28.80
C LYS A 591 -10.04 -12.61 27.87
N LEU A 592 -10.10 -12.91 26.58
CA LEU A 592 -10.57 -12.00 25.54
C LEU A 592 -12.07 -12.15 25.32
N ILE A 593 -12.76 -11.02 25.18
CA ILE A 593 -14.17 -10.90 24.78
C ILE A 593 -14.26 -10.00 23.54
N VAL A 594 -15.02 -10.43 22.53
CA VAL A 594 -15.37 -9.61 21.36
C VAL A 594 -16.89 -9.47 21.27
N THR A 595 -17.38 -8.24 21.17
CA THR A 595 -18.81 -7.94 21.06
C THR A 595 -19.28 -8.04 19.60
N ALA A 596 -20.47 -8.59 19.39
CA ALA A 596 -21.17 -8.54 18.10
C ALA A 596 -22.69 -8.53 18.35
N THR A 597 -23.47 -8.00 17.41
CA THR A 597 -24.92 -7.98 17.51
C THR A 597 -25.50 -9.15 16.71
N ASN A 598 -26.19 -10.08 17.38
CA ASN A 598 -26.96 -11.14 16.70
C ASN A 598 -28.28 -10.56 16.18
N ALA A 599 -28.30 -10.23 14.90
CA ALA A 599 -29.42 -9.63 14.20
C ALA A 599 -30.48 -10.64 13.72
N LEU A 600 -30.27 -11.95 13.90
CA LEU A 600 -31.24 -13.00 13.56
C LEU A 600 -32.39 -13.10 14.59
N THR A 601 -32.10 -12.80 15.86
CA THR A 601 -33.06 -12.89 16.97
C THR A 601 -33.93 -11.64 17.13
N ARG A 602 -35.16 -11.79 17.64
CA ARG A 602 -36.05 -10.66 17.99
C ARG A 602 -36.56 -10.86 19.43
N PRO A 603 -36.22 -9.97 20.39
CA PRO A 603 -35.28 -8.83 20.27
C PRO A 603 -33.88 -9.28 19.84
N ALA A 604 -33.11 -8.36 19.23
CA ALA A 604 -31.71 -8.62 18.91
C ALA A 604 -30.89 -8.83 20.19
N LYS A 605 -29.92 -9.73 20.15
CA LYS A 605 -29.13 -10.14 21.32
C LYS A 605 -27.65 -9.81 21.15
N LEU A 606 -27.00 -9.42 22.25
CA LEU A 606 -25.55 -9.22 22.30
C LEU A 606 -24.85 -10.59 22.30
N LYS A 607 -24.03 -10.85 21.29
CA LYS A 607 -23.13 -12.00 21.23
C LYS A 607 -21.77 -11.60 21.82
N LEU A 608 -21.27 -12.40 22.76
CA LEU A 608 -19.92 -12.28 23.31
C LEU A 608 -19.09 -13.50 22.87
N PHE A 609 -18.23 -13.31 21.88
CA PHE A 609 -17.24 -14.33 21.52
C PHE A 609 -16.11 -14.33 22.55
N ARG A 610 -15.80 -15.49 23.14
CA ARG A 610 -14.82 -15.61 24.23
C ARG A 610 -13.64 -16.50 23.83
N SER A 611 -12.43 -16.16 24.28
CA SER A 611 -11.25 -17.05 24.16
C SER A 611 -11.22 -18.20 25.18
N TYR A 612 -12.02 -18.11 26.24
CA TYR A 612 -11.99 -19.00 27.41
C TYR A 612 -13.33 -19.71 27.60
N PRO A 613 -13.36 -20.98 28.07
CA PRO A 613 -14.61 -21.70 28.32
C PRO A 613 -15.36 -21.09 29.51
N PHE A 614 -16.64 -20.77 29.31
CA PHE A 614 -17.52 -20.41 30.42
C PHE A 614 -18.01 -21.67 31.16
N PRO A 615 -18.02 -21.71 32.51
CA PRO A 615 -18.34 -22.94 33.23
C PRO A 615 -19.78 -23.44 33.06
N HIS A 616 -19.94 -24.71 32.65
CA HIS A 616 -21.24 -25.33 32.33
C HIS A 616 -22.30 -25.29 33.45
N SER A 617 -21.92 -25.12 34.72
CA SER A 617 -22.85 -25.13 35.86
C SER A 617 -23.84 -23.95 35.92
N LEU A 618 -23.72 -22.96 35.03
CA LEU A 618 -24.69 -21.87 34.86
C LEU A 618 -25.48 -21.94 33.54
N GLN A 619 -25.20 -22.90 32.65
CA GLN A 619 -25.83 -23.00 31.32
C GLN A 619 -27.29 -23.48 31.33
N THR A 620 -27.86 -23.78 32.51
CA THR A 620 -29.25 -24.23 32.67
C THR A 620 -30.26 -23.09 32.80
N ALA A 621 -29.83 -21.83 32.77
CA ALA A 621 -30.70 -20.66 32.93
C ALA A 621 -30.80 -19.75 31.69
N ASP A 622 -29.85 -19.84 30.75
CA ASP A 622 -29.80 -19.04 29.52
C ASP A 622 -29.38 -19.93 28.34
N GLU A 623 -30.29 -20.19 27.40
CA GLU A 623 -30.02 -20.99 26.21
C GLU A 623 -28.91 -20.37 25.33
N ASP A 624 -28.76 -19.03 25.36
CA ASP A 624 -27.75 -18.32 24.60
C ASP A 624 -26.31 -18.69 25.01
N MET A 625 -26.07 -18.97 26.30
CA MET A 625 -24.73 -19.30 26.83
C MET A 625 -24.27 -20.73 26.51
N GLN A 626 -25.09 -21.54 25.83
CA GLN A 626 -24.73 -22.91 25.43
C GLN A 626 -23.81 -22.95 24.20
N ASN A 627 -23.73 -21.86 23.43
CA ASN A 627 -23.09 -21.84 22.11
C ASN A 627 -22.11 -20.65 21.92
N ASP A 628 -21.47 -20.20 23.00
CA ASP A 628 -20.61 -19.00 23.04
C ASP A 628 -19.13 -19.24 22.69
N ASN A 629 -18.67 -20.50 22.68
CA ASN A 629 -17.33 -20.89 22.26
C ASN A 629 -17.35 -21.82 21.02
N PRO A 630 -17.90 -21.39 19.88
CA PRO A 630 -17.72 -22.12 18.63
C PRO A 630 -16.23 -22.05 18.21
N PRO A 631 -15.67 -23.10 17.57
CA PRO A 631 -14.30 -23.11 17.04
C PRO A 631 -14.21 -22.22 15.77
N LEU A 632 -14.40 -20.92 15.96
CA LEU A 632 -14.35 -19.94 14.88
C LEU A 632 -12.93 -19.39 14.72
N PRO A 633 -12.46 -19.22 13.47
CA PRO A 633 -11.19 -18.58 13.22
C PRO A 633 -11.28 -17.09 13.57
N ILE A 634 -10.17 -16.55 14.08
CA ILE A 634 -10.07 -15.18 14.60
C ILE A 634 -10.55 -14.14 13.57
N TRP A 635 -10.18 -14.27 12.29
CA TRP A 635 -10.62 -13.35 11.23
C TRP A 635 -12.16 -13.25 11.14
N LYS A 636 -12.86 -14.36 11.38
CA LYS A 636 -14.33 -14.44 11.28
C LYS A 636 -15.01 -13.82 12.50
N VAL A 637 -14.41 -13.97 13.69
CA VAL A 637 -14.86 -13.27 14.91
C VAL A 637 -14.69 -11.75 14.75
N ILE A 638 -13.54 -11.29 14.26
CA ILE A 638 -13.30 -9.87 13.97
C ILE A 638 -14.31 -9.35 12.94
N ARG A 639 -14.48 -10.04 11.80
CA ARG A 639 -15.45 -9.66 10.74
C ARG A 639 -16.89 -9.59 11.24
N SER A 640 -17.26 -10.39 12.25
CA SER A 640 -18.57 -10.34 12.92
C SER A 640 -18.75 -9.06 13.74
N SER A 641 -17.68 -8.61 14.41
CA SER A 641 -17.69 -7.39 15.24
C SER A 641 -17.58 -6.10 14.42
N CYS A 642 -16.89 -6.12 13.27
CA CYS A 642 -16.70 -4.97 12.39
C CYS A 642 -17.78 -4.81 11.29
N ALA A 643 -18.87 -5.57 11.36
CA ALA A 643 -19.93 -5.61 10.34
C ALA A 643 -20.88 -4.39 10.40
N ALA A 644 -20.33 -3.18 10.25
CA ALA A 644 -21.08 -1.93 10.38
C ALA A 644 -22.11 -1.78 9.24
N PRO A 645 -23.44 -1.72 9.52
CA PRO A 645 -24.47 -1.89 8.48
C PRO A 645 -24.47 -0.86 7.33
N PHE A 646 -23.89 0.32 7.54
CA PHE A 646 -23.72 1.35 6.50
C PHE A 646 -22.52 1.13 5.58
N TYR A 647 -21.65 0.17 5.92
CA TYR A 647 -20.34 -0.05 5.31
C TYR A 647 -20.19 -1.46 4.73
N PHE A 648 -20.67 -2.48 5.46
CA PHE A 648 -20.55 -3.89 5.13
C PHE A 648 -21.85 -4.64 5.42
N SER A 649 -22.12 -5.69 4.64
CA SER A 649 -23.25 -6.58 4.91
C SER A 649 -23.06 -7.39 6.21
N PRO A 650 -24.15 -7.87 6.83
CA PRO A 650 -24.10 -8.79 7.97
C PRO A 650 -23.37 -10.09 7.61
N LEU A 651 -22.44 -10.52 8.46
CA LEU A 651 -21.72 -11.78 8.23
C LEU A 651 -22.64 -12.99 8.43
N ASP A 652 -22.61 -13.93 7.49
CA ASP A 652 -23.51 -15.09 7.38
C ASP A 652 -25.02 -14.72 7.39
N GLY A 653 -25.38 -13.44 7.24
CA GLY A 653 -26.75 -12.95 7.50
C GLY A 653 -27.13 -12.89 9.00
N ILE A 654 -26.21 -13.15 9.92
CA ILE A 654 -26.46 -13.30 11.37
C ILE A 654 -25.90 -12.10 12.16
N TYR A 655 -24.63 -11.75 11.95
CA TYR A 655 -23.91 -10.82 12.81
C TYR A 655 -23.73 -9.44 12.16
N ILE A 656 -24.08 -8.40 12.91
CA ILE A 656 -23.75 -6.99 12.62
C ILE A 656 -22.88 -6.41 13.74
N ASP A 657 -22.32 -5.23 13.50
CA ASP A 657 -21.32 -4.60 14.38
C ASP A 657 -21.70 -4.61 15.87
N GLY A 658 -20.72 -4.92 16.73
CA GLY A 658 -20.88 -4.91 18.18
C GLY A 658 -21.32 -3.55 18.72
N GLY A 659 -20.94 -2.47 18.03
CA GLY A 659 -21.24 -1.10 18.34
C GLY A 659 -22.73 -0.73 18.38
N LEU A 660 -23.61 -1.52 17.76
CA LEU A 660 -25.07 -1.26 17.88
C LEU A 660 -25.63 -1.58 19.28
N MET A 661 -24.98 -2.48 20.03
CA MET A 661 -25.42 -2.89 21.38
C MET A 661 -24.40 -2.60 22.48
N SER A 662 -23.11 -2.66 22.18
CA SER A 662 -22.01 -2.49 23.12
C SER A 662 -20.78 -1.94 22.40
N ASN A 663 -20.77 -0.63 22.13
CA ASN A 663 -19.65 0.03 21.45
C ASN A 663 -18.47 0.33 22.37
N ASN A 664 -18.74 0.48 23.67
CA ASN A 664 -17.75 0.52 24.73
C ASN A 664 -17.98 -0.72 25.62
N PRO A 665 -17.16 -1.78 25.49
CA PRO A 665 -17.40 -3.09 26.12
C PRO A 665 -17.02 -3.13 27.62
N SER A 666 -17.01 -1.98 28.31
CA SER A 666 -16.49 -1.91 29.67
C SER A 666 -17.43 -2.51 30.71
N LEU A 667 -18.75 -2.33 30.55
CA LEU A 667 -19.74 -2.88 31.47
C LEU A 667 -19.85 -4.41 31.31
N GLU A 668 -19.57 -4.92 30.12
CA GLU A 668 -19.53 -6.33 29.76
C GLU A 668 -18.35 -7.03 30.43
N LEU A 669 -17.17 -6.39 30.46
CA LEU A 669 -16.03 -6.88 31.25
C LEU A 669 -16.37 -6.99 32.74
N MET A 670 -16.98 -5.95 33.33
CA MET A 670 -17.41 -5.98 34.73
C MET A 670 -18.44 -7.09 34.99
N THR A 671 -19.38 -7.27 34.05
CA THR A 671 -20.39 -8.32 34.12
C THR A 671 -19.77 -9.71 34.05
N GLU A 672 -18.80 -9.92 33.16
CA GLU A 672 -18.14 -11.22 32.95
C GLU A 672 -17.19 -11.60 34.10
N ILE A 673 -16.43 -10.66 34.68
CA ILE A 673 -15.64 -10.97 35.89
C ILE A 673 -16.54 -11.26 37.10
N ASN A 674 -17.65 -10.53 37.27
CA ASN A 674 -18.62 -10.81 38.34
C ASN A 674 -19.33 -12.18 38.16
N ARG A 675 -19.69 -12.53 36.92
CA ARG A 675 -20.20 -13.86 36.56
C ARG A 675 -19.18 -14.96 36.87
N MET A 676 -17.90 -14.75 36.51
CA MET A 676 -16.82 -15.70 36.82
C MET A 676 -16.61 -15.85 38.33
N ASN A 677 -16.59 -14.76 39.08
CA ASN A 677 -16.51 -14.77 40.56
C ASN A 677 -17.70 -15.51 41.18
N THR A 678 -18.91 -15.39 40.62
CA THR A 678 -20.08 -16.16 41.08
C THR A 678 -19.85 -17.67 40.94
N VAL A 679 -19.24 -18.13 39.85
CA VAL A 679 -18.84 -19.55 39.71
C VAL A 679 -17.69 -19.92 40.65
N MET A 680 -16.70 -19.04 40.85
CA MET A 680 -15.57 -19.30 41.73
C MET A 680 -16.01 -19.45 43.20
N ASN A 681 -16.92 -18.59 43.66
CA ASN A 681 -17.65 -18.74 44.93
C ASN A 681 -18.35 -20.09 45.05
N PHE A 682 -19.14 -20.49 44.04
CA PHE A 682 -19.83 -21.78 44.02
C PHE A 682 -18.84 -22.96 44.11
N LYS A 683 -17.68 -22.84 43.44
CA LYS A 683 -16.57 -23.81 43.50
C LYS A 683 -15.68 -23.67 44.75
N LYS A 684 -16.04 -22.81 45.71
CA LYS A 684 -15.28 -22.49 46.94
C LYS A 684 -13.82 -22.09 46.68
N ARG A 685 -13.59 -21.33 45.61
CA ARG A 685 -12.29 -20.72 45.26
C ARG A 685 -12.30 -19.24 45.59
N LYS A 686 -11.11 -18.62 45.71
CA LYS A 686 -10.99 -17.16 45.88
C LYS A 686 -11.59 -16.43 44.68
N ASN A 687 -12.21 -15.27 44.94
CA ASN A 687 -12.65 -14.33 43.92
C ASN A 687 -11.52 -13.39 43.53
N SER A 688 -11.60 -12.86 42.31
CA SER A 688 -10.74 -11.79 41.82
C SER A 688 -11.39 -10.42 42.06
N ASN A 689 -10.70 -9.52 42.74
CA ASN A 689 -11.05 -8.10 42.78
C ASN A 689 -10.57 -7.40 41.48
N ILE A 690 -11.29 -6.36 41.05
CA ILE A 690 -10.84 -5.50 39.95
C ILE A 690 -9.77 -4.55 40.51
N GLY A 691 -8.53 -4.66 40.02
CA GLY A 691 -7.44 -3.77 40.39
C GLY A 691 -7.47 -2.49 39.57
N CYS A 692 -6.77 -2.51 38.43
CA CYS A 692 -6.81 -1.46 37.41
C CYS A 692 -7.87 -1.78 36.35
N PHE A 693 -8.61 -0.77 35.90
CA PHE A 693 -9.44 -0.86 34.70
C PHE A 693 -9.17 0.34 33.78
N LEU A 694 -8.54 0.07 32.63
CA LEU A 694 -8.25 1.07 31.60
C LEU A 694 -9.27 0.94 30.44
N SER A 695 -10.07 1.98 30.21
CA SER A 695 -10.98 2.08 29.07
C SER A 695 -10.46 3.11 28.07
N LEU A 696 -10.30 2.71 26.81
CA LEU A 696 -9.72 3.53 25.75
C LEU A 696 -10.72 3.79 24.61
N GLY A 697 -10.99 5.07 24.39
CA GLY A 697 -11.85 5.52 23.28
C GLY A 697 -11.08 5.74 21.97
N THR A 698 -11.84 5.85 20.89
CA THR A 698 -11.34 6.17 19.54
C THR A 698 -11.49 7.67 19.21
N GLY A 699 -11.32 8.54 20.22
CA GLY A 699 -11.53 9.99 20.11
C GLY A 699 -13.00 10.42 20.16
N ARG A 700 -13.25 11.55 20.84
CA ARG A 700 -14.55 12.23 20.89
C ARG A 700 -14.59 13.37 19.87
N THR A 701 -15.62 13.40 19.03
CA THR A 701 -15.93 14.58 18.20
C THR A 701 -16.66 15.62 19.02
N ARG A 702 -16.37 16.90 18.81
CA ARG A 702 -17.03 18.02 19.51
C ARG A 702 -18.54 18.00 19.29
N THR A 703 -19.30 18.29 20.34
CA THR A 703 -20.75 18.41 20.29
C THR A 703 -21.15 19.58 19.39
N THR A 704 -21.86 19.29 18.30
CA THR A 704 -22.45 20.30 17.42
C THR A 704 -23.94 20.50 17.76
N GLU A 705 -24.46 21.70 17.54
CA GLU A 705 -25.90 21.95 17.61
C GLU A 705 -26.60 21.21 16.47
N ALA A 706 -27.66 20.47 16.79
CA ALA A 706 -28.44 19.66 15.85
C ALA A 706 -29.93 19.98 15.96
N TYR A 707 -30.67 19.78 14.85
CA TYR A 707 -32.09 20.07 14.80
C TYR A 707 -32.92 18.97 15.48
N ALA A 708 -33.74 19.31 16.47
CA ALA A 708 -34.65 18.37 17.13
C ALA A 708 -35.75 17.89 16.15
N PRO A 709 -35.86 16.58 15.83
CA PRO A 709 -36.83 16.10 14.84
C PRO A 709 -38.28 16.37 15.25
N ASP A 710 -39.03 17.10 14.43
CA ASP A 710 -40.48 17.30 14.58
C ASP A 710 -41.25 16.55 13.49
N PHE A 711 -42.25 15.76 13.92
CA PHE A 711 -43.14 14.99 13.06
C PHE A 711 -44.61 15.45 13.13
N LYS A 712 -44.95 16.40 14.01
CA LYS A 712 -46.35 16.80 14.30
C LYS A 712 -46.92 17.82 13.32
N SER A 713 -46.06 18.53 12.60
CA SER A 713 -46.41 19.72 11.83
C SER A 713 -46.70 19.41 10.35
N SER A 714 -47.57 20.21 9.72
CA SER A 714 -48.16 19.99 8.38
C SER A 714 -47.22 20.27 7.21
N TRP A 715 -45.96 19.84 7.29
CA TRP A 715 -44.96 20.07 6.25
C TRP A 715 -45.11 19.15 5.02
N SER A 716 -44.45 19.55 3.94
CA SER A 716 -44.30 18.74 2.73
C SER A 716 -43.53 17.43 3.00
N ILE A 717 -43.73 16.43 2.13
CA ILE A 717 -43.13 15.09 2.23
C ILE A 717 -41.60 15.17 2.38
N PHE A 718 -40.94 16.11 1.70
CA PHE A 718 -39.49 16.32 1.80
C PHE A 718 -39.01 16.66 3.23
N HIS A 719 -39.74 17.50 3.96
CA HIS A 719 -39.39 17.83 5.35
C HIS A 719 -39.57 16.62 6.27
N LYS A 720 -40.62 15.81 6.05
CA LYS A 720 -40.83 14.58 6.82
C LYS A 720 -39.71 13.55 6.58
N ILE A 721 -39.23 13.44 5.34
CA ILE A 721 -38.05 12.61 5.00
C ILE A 721 -36.80 13.16 5.70
N PHE A 722 -36.59 14.48 5.73
CA PHE A 722 -35.48 15.12 6.44
C PHE A 722 -35.53 14.82 7.94
N HIS A 723 -36.63 15.12 8.64
CA HIS A 723 -36.76 14.82 10.08
C HIS A 723 -36.65 13.33 10.39
N PHE A 724 -37.13 12.44 9.50
CA PHE A 724 -36.94 11.00 9.66
C PHE A 724 -35.46 10.60 9.57
N LYS A 725 -34.71 11.17 8.61
CA LYS A 725 -33.26 10.95 8.50
C LYS A 725 -32.52 11.44 9.74
N GLU A 726 -32.82 12.64 10.23
CA GLU A 726 -32.20 13.20 11.44
C GLU A 726 -32.54 12.35 12.68
N PHE A 727 -33.78 11.88 12.82
CA PHE A 727 -34.18 10.99 13.91
C PHE A 727 -33.47 9.63 13.88
N VAL A 728 -33.35 9.00 12.71
CA VAL A 728 -32.58 7.75 12.55
C VAL A 728 -31.10 7.97 12.83
N THR A 729 -30.53 9.10 12.40
CA THR A 729 -29.13 9.47 12.66
C THR A 729 -28.88 9.73 14.16
N MET A 730 -29.81 10.39 14.84
CA MET A 730 -29.78 10.61 16.28
C MET A 730 -29.84 9.27 17.05
N LEU A 731 -30.79 8.39 16.71
CA LEU A 731 -30.91 7.07 17.35
C LEU A 731 -29.65 6.23 17.12
N TYR A 732 -29.13 6.19 15.89
CA TYR A 732 -27.90 5.44 15.58
C TYR A 732 -26.71 5.97 16.37
N THR A 733 -26.54 7.29 16.44
CA THR A 733 -25.46 7.93 17.23
C THR A 733 -25.57 7.64 18.72
N GLN A 734 -26.80 7.58 19.26
CA GLN A 734 -27.05 7.22 20.67
C GLN A 734 -26.79 5.73 20.94
N CYS A 735 -27.21 4.81 20.06
CA CYS A 735 -26.91 3.38 20.19
C CYS A 735 -25.41 3.10 20.11
N CYS A 736 -24.71 3.77 19.20
CA CYS A 736 -23.28 3.63 18.99
C CYS A 736 -22.42 4.52 19.90
N GLN A 737 -22.99 5.12 20.95
CA GLN A 737 -22.26 6.03 21.83
C GLN A 737 -21.21 5.26 22.66
N THR A 738 -19.93 5.65 22.51
CA THR A 738 -18.79 5.07 23.25
C THR A 738 -18.51 5.75 24.59
N ASP A 739 -19.20 6.86 24.87
CA ASP A 739 -18.88 7.75 25.98
C ASP A 739 -20.14 8.32 26.66
N GLY A 740 -19.99 9.27 27.59
CA GLY A 740 -21.08 9.79 28.41
C GLY A 740 -21.59 8.73 29.38
N CYS A 741 -22.90 8.48 29.39
CA CYS A 741 -23.54 7.66 30.43
C CYS A 741 -22.96 6.24 30.59
N VAL A 742 -22.40 5.63 29.54
CA VAL A 742 -21.74 4.31 29.65
C VAL A 742 -20.47 4.40 30.51
N VAL A 743 -19.66 5.44 30.28
CA VAL A 743 -18.44 5.73 31.05
C VAL A 743 -18.79 6.12 32.48
N ASP A 744 -19.82 6.95 32.69
CA ASP A 744 -20.20 7.38 34.04
C ASP A 744 -20.75 6.23 34.90
N ARG A 745 -21.55 5.33 34.30
CA ARG A 745 -21.96 4.08 34.94
C ARG A 745 -20.74 3.23 35.29
N CYS A 746 -19.84 3.00 34.34
CA CYS A 746 -18.65 2.18 34.56
C CYS A 746 -17.76 2.75 35.66
N ARG A 747 -17.55 4.07 35.68
CA ARG A 747 -16.79 4.79 36.71
C ARG A 747 -17.43 4.61 38.08
N ALA A 748 -18.73 4.89 38.25
CA ALA A 748 -19.42 4.77 39.51
C ALA A 748 -19.41 3.34 40.09
N TRP A 749 -19.57 2.32 39.22
CA TRP A 749 -19.44 0.92 39.63
C TRP A 749 -18.01 0.53 40.00
N CYS A 750 -16.99 1.03 39.29
CA CYS A 750 -15.60 0.77 39.65
C CYS A 750 -15.24 1.44 40.99
N GLU A 751 -15.68 2.68 41.21
CA GLU A 751 -15.44 3.41 42.44
C GLU A 751 -16.08 2.72 43.65
N SER A 752 -17.31 2.19 43.52
CA SER A 752 -17.98 1.43 44.58
C SER A 752 -17.30 0.08 44.90
N LEU A 753 -16.63 -0.53 43.92
CA LEU A 753 -15.81 -1.74 44.08
C LEU A 753 -14.38 -1.44 44.57
N GLY A 754 -14.00 -0.17 44.73
CA GLY A 754 -12.64 0.22 45.11
C GLY A 754 -11.58 0.11 44.00
N ALA A 755 -12.00 -0.10 42.76
CA ALA A 755 -11.12 -0.26 41.60
C ALA A 755 -10.57 1.08 41.10
N ALA A 756 -9.38 1.05 40.50
CA ALA A 756 -8.76 2.20 39.86
C ALA A 756 -9.18 2.26 38.37
N TYR A 757 -10.28 2.98 38.09
CA TYR A 757 -10.80 3.18 36.73
C TYR A 757 -10.19 4.41 36.05
N PHE A 758 -9.75 4.23 34.82
CA PHE A 758 -9.22 5.29 33.95
C PHE A 758 -9.92 5.25 32.59
N ARG A 759 -10.35 6.43 32.12
CA ARG A 759 -10.94 6.60 30.79
C ARG A 759 -10.07 7.57 30.02
N LEU A 760 -9.39 7.09 28.96
CA LEU A 760 -8.61 7.95 28.08
C LEU A 760 -9.30 8.04 26.71
N THR A 761 -9.55 9.26 26.26
CA THR A 761 -10.01 9.55 24.91
C THR A 761 -9.77 11.03 24.63
N PRO A 762 -8.98 11.38 23.59
CA PRO A 762 -8.80 12.78 23.22
C PRO A 762 -10.10 13.35 22.65
N GLU A 763 -10.24 14.68 22.73
CA GLU A 763 -11.09 15.39 21.78
C GLU A 763 -10.35 15.49 20.45
N ILE A 764 -11.05 15.19 19.36
CA ILE A 764 -10.52 15.27 18.00
C ILE A 764 -11.42 16.14 17.13
N ASN A 765 -10.83 16.71 16.08
CA ASN A 765 -11.60 17.28 14.98
C ASN A 765 -12.46 16.20 14.29
N ASP A 766 -13.52 16.62 13.61
CA ASP A 766 -14.44 15.66 12.99
C ASP A 766 -13.73 14.81 11.92
N LEU A 767 -13.93 13.49 12.01
CA LEU A 767 -13.16 12.47 11.32
C LEU A 767 -14.07 11.29 10.99
N CYS A 768 -14.28 10.96 9.72
CA CYS A 768 -15.19 9.89 9.33
C CYS A 768 -14.70 8.51 9.81
N LEU A 769 -15.64 7.57 10.02
CA LEU A 769 -15.31 6.19 10.42
C LEU A 769 -14.54 5.42 9.33
N ASP A 770 -14.64 5.89 8.09
CA ASP A 770 -13.99 5.39 6.87
C ASP A 770 -13.02 6.41 6.27
N GLU A 771 -12.47 7.35 7.06
CA GLU A 771 -11.52 8.33 6.55
C GLU A 771 -10.30 7.65 5.90
N THR A 772 -9.91 8.16 4.73
CA THR A 772 -8.77 7.67 3.94
C THR A 772 -7.69 8.73 3.70
N ASP A 773 -8.01 10.02 3.91
CA ASP A 773 -7.06 11.13 3.81
C ASP A 773 -5.97 11.04 4.89
N ASP A 774 -4.74 10.83 4.43
CA ASP A 774 -3.56 10.74 5.29
C ASP A 774 -3.36 12.02 6.13
N SER A 775 -3.68 13.21 5.62
CA SER A 775 -3.51 14.44 6.40
C SER A 775 -4.40 14.45 7.63
N ARG A 776 -5.70 14.14 7.46
CA ARG A 776 -6.68 14.15 8.55
C ARG A 776 -6.40 13.05 9.58
N LEU A 777 -5.94 11.88 9.14
CA LEU A 777 -5.55 10.79 10.03
C LEU A 777 -4.28 11.12 10.83
N ILE A 778 -3.28 11.75 10.20
CA ILE A 778 -2.08 12.25 10.88
C ILE A 778 -2.42 13.37 11.84
N ASP A 779 -3.29 14.31 11.47
CA ASP A 779 -3.74 15.39 12.36
C ASP A 779 -4.48 14.84 13.60
N ALA A 780 -5.37 13.84 13.46
CA ALA A 780 -6.02 13.20 14.61
C ALA A 780 -5.04 12.43 15.52
N CYS A 781 -4.01 11.79 14.95
CA CYS A 781 -2.93 11.18 15.74
C CYS A 781 -2.06 12.26 16.42
N TRP A 782 -1.87 13.42 15.79
CA TRP A 782 -1.16 14.56 16.35
C TRP A 782 -1.94 15.23 17.49
N GLU A 783 -3.25 15.41 17.33
CA GLU A 783 -4.19 15.84 18.38
C GLU A 783 -4.14 14.91 19.61
N THR A 784 -3.92 13.61 19.38
CA THR A 784 -3.71 12.63 20.47
C THR A 784 -2.40 12.88 21.23
N ILE A 785 -1.33 13.30 20.54
CA ILE A 785 -0.05 13.70 21.18
C ILE A 785 -0.23 15.03 21.95
N GLN A 786 -1.01 15.96 21.42
CA GLN A 786 -1.36 17.22 22.10
C GLN A 786 -2.18 16.97 23.36
N TYR A 787 -3.20 16.10 23.30
CA TYR A 787 -3.98 15.66 24.46
C TYR A 787 -3.11 15.13 25.61
N PHE A 788 -2.06 14.35 25.30
CA PHE A 788 -1.10 13.85 26.32
C PHE A 788 -0.30 14.98 26.99
N LYS A 789 0.08 16.02 26.24
CA LYS A 789 0.75 17.22 26.77
C LYS A 789 -0.19 18.08 27.62
N GLU A 790 -1.45 18.18 27.23
CA GLU A 790 -2.45 19.01 27.92
C GLU A 790 -2.97 18.35 29.20
N ASN A 791 -3.09 17.02 29.21
CA ASN A 791 -3.65 16.24 30.32
C ASN A 791 -2.57 15.50 31.13
N GLN A 792 -1.39 16.10 31.26
CA GLN A 792 -0.22 15.48 31.89
C GLN A 792 -0.49 14.93 33.30
N GLU A 793 -1.32 15.57 34.12
CA GLU A 793 -1.67 15.09 35.46
C GLU A 793 -2.31 13.69 35.45
N GLU A 794 -3.32 13.48 34.60
CA GLU A 794 -4.01 12.21 34.45
C GLU A 794 -3.10 11.16 33.78
N ILE A 795 -2.39 11.55 32.71
CA ILE A 795 -1.49 10.66 31.98
C ILE A 795 -0.32 10.18 32.85
N VAL A 796 0.32 11.07 33.61
CA VAL A 796 1.39 10.70 34.55
C VAL A 796 0.85 9.81 35.66
N THR A 797 -0.36 10.05 36.15
CA THR A 797 -1.02 9.18 37.13
C THR A 797 -1.22 7.76 36.58
N VAL A 798 -1.80 7.62 35.38
CA VAL A 798 -2.01 6.32 34.72
C VAL A 798 -0.67 5.60 34.49
N CYS A 799 0.30 6.28 33.88
CA CYS A 799 1.58 5.66 33.53
C CYS A 799 2.40 5.28 34.77
N SER A 800 2.40 6.11 35.82
CA SER A 800 3.11 5.79 37.07
C SER A 800 2.50 4.58 37.76
N PHE A 801 1.17 4.52 37.85
CA PHE A 801 0.44 3.39 38.43
C PHE A 801 0.65 2.08 37.64
N LEU A 802 0.61 2.12 36.31
CA LEU A 802 0.90 0.94 35.48
C LEU A 802 2.35 0.47 35.61
N LYS A 803 3.30 1.39 35.80
CA LYS A 803 4.72 1.09 36.05
C LYS A 803 4.95 0.48 37.44
N GLU A 804 4.20 0.94 38.44
CA GLU A 804 4.19 0.38 39.78
C GLU A 804 3.60 -1.04 39.80
N ILE A 805 2.43 -1.26 39.18
CA ILE A 805 1.84 -2.61 39.01
C ILE A 805 2.80 -3.55 38.28
N ASN A 806 3.46 -3.09 37.21
CA ASN A 806 4.51 -3.85 36.50
C ASN A 806 5.61 -4.34 37.45
N THR A 807 6.01 -3.48 38.40
CA THR A 807 7.09 -3.77 39.36
C THR A 807 6.60 -4.73 40.45
N LEU A 808 5.40 -4.49 41.01
CA LEU A 808 4.78 -5.34 42.02
C LEU A 808 4.51 -6.77 41.50
N ASN A 809 4.01 -6.89 40.26
CA ASN A 809 3.77 -8.20 39.62
C ASN A 809 5.07 -8.98 39.42
N LYS A 810 6.15 -8.34 38.95
CA LYS A 810 7.47 -8.98 38.82
C LYS A 810 7.98 -9.48 40.18
N ASN A 811 7.85 -8.66 41.22
CA ASN A 811 8.22 -9.03 42.58
C ASN A 811 7.34 -10.15 43.17
N HIS A 812 6.05 -10.21 42.82
CA HIS A 812 5.14 -11.28 43.25
C HIS A 812 5.49 -12.63 42.58
N VAL A 813 5.79 -12.64 41.27
CA VAL A 813 6.25 -13.85 40.56
C VAL A 813 7.54 -14.39 41.19
N LEU A 814 8.54 -13.52 41.41
CA LEU A 814 9.78 -13.90 42.08
C LEU A 814 9.56 -14.45 43.50
N ARG A 815 8.62 -13.86 44.27
CA ARG A 815 8.24 -14.38 45.60
C ARG A 815 7.62 -15.77 45.52
N LEU A 816 6.76 -16.04 44.53
CA LEU A 816 6.17 -17.36 44.31
C LEU A 816 7.20 -18.41 43.87
N GLU A 817 8.06 -18.09 42.91
CA GLU A 817 9.13 -18.98 42.45
C GLU A 817 10.07 -19.35 43.60
N MET A 818 10.51 -18.35 44.38
CA MET A 818 11.37 -18.56 45.54
C MET A 818 10.67 -19.35 46.67
N SER A 819 9.37 -19.14 46.89
CA SER A 819 8.56 -19.94 47.83
C SER A 819 8.45 -21.41 47.39
N THR A 820 8.24 -21.63 46.09
CA THR A 820 8.17 -22.98 45.50
C THR A 820 9.53 -23.69 45.63
N PHE A 821 10.63 -23.01 45.30
CA PHE A 821 12.00 -23.51 45.47
C PHE A 821 12.34 -23.85 46.93
N ILE A 822 11.97 -22.99 47.89
CA ILE A 822 12.13 -23.27 49.33
C ILE A 822 11.34 -24.51 49.74
N THR A 823 10.11 -24.68 49.21
CA THR A 823 9.26 -25.85 49.50
C THR A 823 9.87 -27.13 48.93
N GLU A 824 10.37 -27.11 47.69
CA GLU A 824 11.06 -28.24 47.07
C GLU A 824 12.35 -28.62 47.80
N LEU A 825 13.14 -27.65 48.25
CA LEU A 825 14.32 -27.87 49.11
C LEU A 825 13.94 -28.49 50.46
N GLN A 826 12.85 -28.06 51.09
CA GLN A 826 12.38 -28.67 52.34
C GLN A 826 11.87 -30.11 52.12
N CYS A 827 11.17 -30.36 51.01
CA CYS A 827 10.74 -31.70 50.60
C CYS A 827 11.91 -32.63 50.21
N SER A 828 13.04 -32.12 49.71
CA SER A 828 14.22 -32.94 49.41
C SER A 828 15.00 -33.30 50.68
N ARG A 829 15.17 -32.34 51.60
CA ARG A 829 15.82 -32.56 52.92
C ARG A 829 15.08 -33.61 53.74
N SER A 830 13.75 -33.57 53.75
CA SER A 830 12.91 -34.57 54.45
C SER A 830 12.89 -35.95 53.78
N ARG A 831 13.32 -36.07 52.52
CA ARG A 831 13.47 -37.34 51.79
C ARG A 831 14.88 -37.92 51.84
N GLY A 832 15.82 -37.29 52.54
CA GLY A 832 17.20 -37.79 52.70
C GLY A 832 18.05 -37.76 51.43
N VAL A 833 17.63 -37.02 50.39
CA VAL A 833 18.39 -36.87 49.15
C VAL A 833 19.52 -35.88 49.37
N SER A 834 20.75 -36.22 48.96
CA SER A 834 21.89 -35.33 49.11
C SER A 834 21.78 -34.10 48.18
N PRO A 835 22.35 -32.93 48.55
CA PRO A 835 22.15 -31.69 47.79
C PRO A 835 22.77 -31.64 46.38
N GLY A 836 23.40 -32.73 45.91
CA GLY A 836 24.10 -32.79 44.62
C GLY A 836 23.26 -33.33 43.46
N CYS A 837 21.94 -33.51 43.61
CA CYS A 837 21.09 -34.19 42.62
C CYS A 837 19.81 -33.43 42.25
N MET A 838 19.80 -32.10 42.35
CA MET A 838 18.76 -31.25 41.77
C MET A 838 19.21 -30.69 40.42
N THR A 839 18.91 -31.42 39.33
CA THR A 839 18.90 -30.81 38.00
C THR A 839 17.64 -29.95 37.87
N ILE A 840 17.82 -28.63 37.91
CA ILE A 840 16.78 -27.69 37.50
C ILE A 840 16.48 -28.00 36.03
N LYS A 841 15.26 -28.45 35.72
CA LYS A 841 14.81 -28.54 34.33
C LYS A 841 14.58 -27.12 33.84
N GLU A 842 15.36 -26.70 32.84
CA GLU A 842 15.16 -25.43 32.16
C GLU A 842 13.69 -25.29 31.68
N PRO A 843 13.10 -24.09 31.76
CA PRO A 843 11.83 -23.84 31.09
C PRO A 843 12.01 -24.02 29.58
N VAL A 844 11.12 -24.78 28.95
CA VAL A 844 11.18 -25.09 27.51
C VAL A 844 10.90 -23.83 26.68
N HIS A 845 11.94 -23.04 26.43
CA HIS A 845 11.95 -22.02 25.40
C HIS A 845 12.37 -22.64 24.07
N HIS A 846 11.43 -22.69 23.13
CA HIS A 846 11.74 -23.11 21.77
C HIS A 846 12.59 -22.04 21.05
N ASN A 847 13.74 -22.50 20.55
CA ASN A 847 14.57 -21.99 19.45
C ASN A 847 15.82 -21.10 19.74
N SER A 848 16.96 -21.72 19.41
CA SER A 848 18.20 -21.17 18.80
C SER A 848 19.16 -20.25 19.59
N SER A 849 20.12 -20.91 20.27
CA SER A 849 21.61 -20.77 20.18
C SER A 849 22.32 -19.39 20.32
N PRO A 850 23.55 -19.34 20.90
CA PRO A 850 23.83 -18.33 21.93
C PRO A 850 24.97 -17.34 21.63
N SER A 851 24.88 -16.13 22.21
CA SER A 851 26.05 -15.33 22.62
C SER A 851 25.73 -14.23 23.65
N PHE A 852 25.30 -14.60 24.87
CA PHE A 852 25.14 -13.62 25.95
C PHE A 852 26.46 -13.43 26.75
N LYS A 853 27.10 -12.27 26.57
CA LYS A 853 28.04 -11.74 27.55
C LYS A 853 27.26 -11.42 28.83
N ALA A 854 27.76 -11.86 29.98
CA ALA A 854 27.13 -11.60 31.27
C ALA A 854 27.04 -10.10 31.56
N ALA A 855 25.84 -9.54 31.45
CA ALA A 855 25.53 -8.20 31.95
C ALA A 855 25.28 -8.31 33.46
N LYS A 856 26.03 -7.56 34.27
CA LYS A 856 25.80 -7.45 35.71
C LYS A 856 24.40 -6.85 35.95
N LEU A 857 23.50 -7.66 36.49
CA LEU A 857 22.24 -7.19 37.07
C LEU A 857 22.38 -7.14 38.59
N SER A 858 22.69 -5.96 39.11
CA SER A 858 22.63 -5.65 40.55
C SER A 858 21.18 -5.41 40.94
N TYR A 859 20.54 -6.40 41.58
CA TYR A 859 19.19 -6.27 42.13
C TYR A 859 19.25 -6.16 43.65
N GLU A 860 18.82 -5.02 44.20
CA GLU A 860 18.50 -4.92 45.62
C GLU A 860 17.11 -5.55 45.88
N VAL A 861 17.10 -6.78 46.41
CA VAL A 861 15.88 -7.44 46.87
C VAL A 861 15.81 -7.35 48.39
N GLU A 862 14.81 -6.65 48.93
CA GLU A 862 14.48 -6.75 50.35
C GLU A 862 13.82 -8.10 50.66
N LEU A 863 14.65 -9.12 50.87
CA LEU A 863 14.22 -10.39 51.44
C LEU A 863 13.55 -10.13 52.80
N THR A 864 12.37 -10.68 53.04
CA THR A 864 11.71 -10.60 54.35
C THR A 864 12.56 -11.30 55.42
N THR A 865 12.44 -10.89 56.69
CA THR A 865 13.19 -11.48 57.79
C THR A 865 12.99 -13.00 57.89
N GLY A 866 11.78 -13.48 57.61
CA GLY A 866 11.47 -14.91 57.53
C GLY A 866 12.24 -15.64 56.42
N MET A 867 12.32 -15.04 55.22
CA MET A 867 13.08 -15.60 54.09
C MET A 867 14.60 -15.62 54.38
N ARG A 868 15.16 -14.54 54.94
CA ARG A 868 16.59 -14.49 55.35
C ARG A 868 16.90 -15.57 56.39
N ASN A 869 16.03 -15.74 57.38
CA ASN A 869 16.18 -16.76 58.43
C ASN A 869 16.06 -18.19 57.87
N ALA A 870 15.13 -18.42 56.93
CA ALA A 870 14.98 -19.72 56.27
C ALA A 870 16.23 -20.08 55.43
N ILE A 871 16.75 -19.12 54.65
CA ILE A 871 17.98 -19.30 53.85
C ILE A 871 19.20 -19.53 54.75
N ALA A 872 19.37 -18.75 55.83
CA ALA A 872 20.45 -18.96 56.80
C ALA A 872 20.40 -20.33 57.47
N CYS A 873 19.20 -20.79 57.85
CA CYS A 873 18.97 -22.11 58.45
C CYS A 873 19.15 -23.27 57.43
N LEU A 874 18.87 -23.03 56.15
CA LEU A 874 19.17 -23.98 55.06
C LEU A 874 20.68 -24.11 54.83
N LEU A 875 21.40 -22.99 54.76
CA LEU A 875 22.85 -22.94 54.49
C LEU A 875 23.73 -23.33 55.69
N GLY A 876 23.16 -23.47 56.90
CA GLY A 876 23.92 -23.82 58.11
C GLY A 876 24.84 -22.71 58.62
N VAL A 877 24.67 -21.48 58.14
CA VAL A 877 25.45 -20.31 58.55
C VAL A 877 24.66 -19.55 59.61
N GLY A 878 25.25 -19.38 60.80
CA GLY A 878 24.62 -18.65 61.90
C GLY A 878 24.21 -17.23 61.50
N ALA A 879 23.00 -16.82 61.88
CA ALA A 879 22.35 -15.59 61.44
C ALA A 879 23.11 -14.28 61.78
N THR A 880 24.15 -14.35 62.62
CA THR A 880 24.95 -13.21 63.11
C THR A 880 26.02 -12.69 62.14
N LYS A 881 26.13 -13.23 60.92
CA LYS A 881 27.10 -12.79 59.90
C LYS A 881 26.52 -11.99 58.71
N TRP A 882 25.29 -11.48 58.82
CA TRP A 882 24.74 -10.51 57.85
C TRP A 882 25.20 -9.08 58.18
N LEU A 883 26.46 -8.77 57.86
CA LEU A 883 27.05 -7.43 57.95
C LEU A 883 27.50 -6.96 56.55
N GLY A 884 26.76 -5.99 56.00
CA GLY A 884 27.09 -5.34 54.71
C GLY A 884 26.53 -6.07 53.48
N THR A 885 25.71 -5.33 52.72
CA THR A 885 25.26 -5.55 51.32
C THR A 885 24.90 -6.97 50.84
N THR A 886 23.64 -7.10 50.41
CA THR A 886 22.94 -8.33 49.97
C THR A 886 23.50 -9.02 48.71
N GLU A 887 24.60 -8.55 48.13
CA GLU A 887 24.99 -8.88 46.75
C GLU A 887 25.80 -10.19 46.58
N LEU A 888 26.51 -10.69 47.60
CA LEU A 888 27.63 -11.61 47.34
C LEU A 888 27.33 -13.12 47.25
N TYR A 889 26.18 -13.61 47.75
CA TYR A 889 25.97 -15.05 47.96
C TYR A 889 24.94 -15.75 47.06
N LEU A 890 24.11 -15.02 46.31
CA LEU A 890 23.22 -15.64 45.31
C LEU A 890 23.95 -16.00 44.00
N ALA A 891 25.07 -15.33 43.70
CA ALA A 891 25.86 -15.55 42.49
C ALA A 891 26.72 -16.83 42.48
N TYR A 892 26.72 -17.61 43.57
CA TYR A 892 27.51 -18.86 43.67
C TYR A 892 26.67 -20.13 43.46
N PHE A 893 25.40 -20.00 43.09
CA PHE A 893 24.43 -21.11 43.03
C PHE A 893 23.56 -21.15 41.74
N PHE A 894 23.79 -20.22 40.80
CA PHE A 894 23.17 -20.19 39.47
C PHE A 894 24.25 -20.42 38.40
#